data_AF-A0A2W4NQZ6-F1
#
_entry.id   AF-A0A2W4NQZ6-F1
#
_cell.length_a   1.000
_cell.length_b   1.000
_cell.length_c   1.000
_cell.angle_alpha   90.00
_cell.angle_beta   90.00
_cell.angle_gamma   90.00
#
_symmetry.space_group_name_H-M   'P 1'
#
loop_
_entity.id
_entity.type
_entity.pdbx_description
1 polymer ?
#
loop_
_entity_poly.entity_id
_entity_poly.type
_entity_poly.pdbx_seq_one_letter_code
_entity_poly.pdbx_strand_id
1 'polypeptide(L)'
;MIRRFGALLGLVALACSGETAPPSGAASEAALRINEVVSDNEGVWLDEHGEADDYIELFNAGDAPIGLADFVIVESSGIHALPAIEVPARGFVLLWADDSPEQGPLHLPFKIDNEGERLSLERADGSSVDSVEVPALEEHHAFSRFPDGTGAFAVCGWATPGRSNGVACGPPVVETTGEEVSFAPYAWPEQWPAAPTPLVITELALRPAAFVEILNGSEEAVSLDDYVVRLASHVFGHPWPDAQSGVVVAWPDEGAALEPGERVVLELSEDDVGAIAAGPDFEGVATVFHAGTGDVVDRVDFSHFPENAALARVPDRGGTLRYCVTGTPGAENDPCEPLPARAVGDHVRGLHTPGDLAALAEGDPMLGMTAVKFVLDMASGDVVTFLKAADWDLHYTFIRERIDGLPHLDRCEPVQREEFNVGWWEFSEREYFRVEGRRYLLGTLVHHAGADLYTVEFTPGDVISGEQMKHAFFAVMRHVPEPKRWVVRPQPEQIERARTIDGQVPMVSPDAPFRGLSFQLLTPGVAYGTLRFVPAEALESTALGPRDIVVTDRVPNDIPLVAGLVTEAFQTPLSHVNILSRGRGTPNLALADAREDERLAPYFDRLVRFEVTGSDFTIAEADPEEALEFWQSRLPSGPPLVPRLDTSVRGVQPLSERSVADIPSIGGKAAQFAELYRVPLCTGATVPPSAFAVPVVHSIEHFAASGAAERLAALRADPSFEADPLVRGAGLAEIRELIETHPVDPDLLAEVTQAIADRFPGVRVRFRSSSNVEDLGGFNGAGLYDSTGVDPDELDDGIEDAIRKIWASLWNLRAYDERAYYHIDQTALGMAVLVHPAYPSERANGVAISRNIFAPSEGYKYYINAQIGEALVTNPAPGVTSDQIVYAPGRPSDLVYQSRSSLTGGAPVLTETEIADISCSLYAIHNHYRALLDPAGENTWFAMDIEFKLLGPSRQLLIKQARPYSFGREPPSDWCDFL
;
A
#
# COMPACT_ATOMS: atom_id res chain seq x y z
N MET A 1 2.99 -25.38 46.22
CA MET A 1 2.26 -26.14 47.26
C MET A 1 1.87 -25.20 48.40
N ILE A 2 0.62 -24.70 48.37
CA ILE A 2 -0.31 -24.36 49.48
C ILE A 2 0.23 -23.71 50.79
N ARG A 3 -0.10 -22.41 50.93
CA ARG A 3 -0.73 -21.65 52.06
C ARG A 3 -0.25 -21.80 53.53
N ARG A 4 -0.05 -20.63 54.19
CA ARG A 4 -0.72 -20.10 55.44
C ARG A 4 0.26 -19.19 56.22
N PHE A 5 0.09 -17.86 56.28
CA PHE A 5 -0.79 -17.06 57.17
C PHE A 5 -0.81 -17.45 58.65
N GLY A 6 -0.43 -16.52 59.54
CA GLY A 6 -0.73 -16.56 60.98
C GLY A 6 0.13 -15.64 61.85
N ALA A 7 -0.41 -14.47 62.20
CA ALA A 7 0.16 -13.45 63.10
C ALA A 7 0.04 -13.78 64.60
N LEU A 8 0.83 -13.11 65.45
CA LEU A 8 0.45 -12.61 66.81
C LEU A 8 1.59 -11.72 67.38
N LEU A 9 1.39 -10.40 67.48
CA LEU A 9 1.13 -9.58 68.69
C LEU A 9 2.22 -9.51 69.78
N GLY A 10 2.63 -8.29 70.17
CA GLY A 10 3.07 -8.00 71.55
C GLY A 10 4.06 -6.85 71.76
N LEU A 11 3.51 -5.64 71.87
CA LEU A 11 4.09 -4.36 72.36
C LEU A 11 5.37 -4.36 73.24
N VAL A 12 6.27 -3.43 72.94
CA VAL A 12 6.93 -2.56 73.95
C VAL A 12 6.82 -1.12 73.48
N ALA A 13 6.20 -0.28 74.31
CA ALA A 13 6.12 1.18 74.14
C ALA A 13 7.09 1.85 75.12
N LEU A 14 7.86 2.83 74.65
CA LEU A 14 8.33 3.95 75.48
C LEU A 14 8.45 5.24 74.66
N ALA A 15 7.58 6.18 75.03
CA ALA A 15 7.51 7.64 74.83
C ALA A 15 8.86 8.38 74.95
N CYS A 16 9.11 9.61 74.48
CA CYS A 16 8.36 10.76 73.96
C CYS A 16 9.37 11.57 73.12
N SER A 17 9.03 12.24 72.01
CA SER A 17 8.44 13.58 71.92
C SER A 17 8.49 13.93 70.41
N GLY A 18 7.42 14.34 69.74
CA GLY A 18 6.76 15.61 69.96
C GLY A 18 7.02 16.52 68.76
N GLU A 19 6.74 16.04 67.54
CA GLU A 19 6.53 16.89 66.37
C GLU A 19 5.20 16.47 65.75
N THR A 20 4.29 17.44 65.68
CA THR A 20 3.04 17.33 64.95
C THR A 20 3.37 17.04 63.49
N ALA A 21 3.01 15.84 63.02
CA ALA A 21 2.97 15.58 61.59
C ALA A 21 2.05 16.64 60.94
N PRO A 22 2.46 17.28 59.83
CA PRO A 22 1.55 18.12 59.06
C PRO A 22 0.39 17.24 58.56
N PRO A 23 -0.80 17.81 58.30
CA PRO A 23 -1.88 17.04 57.71
C PRO A 23 -1.42 16.50 56.35
N SER A 24 -1.31 15.18 56.22
CA SER A 24 -1.20 14.52 54.92
C SER A 24 -2.56 14.62 54.24
N GLY A 25 -2.74 15.63 53.39
CA GLY A 25 -4.00 15.80 52.66
C GLY A 25 -4.13 17.04 51.78
N ALA A 26 -3.03 17.72 51.43
CA ALA A 26 -3.12 18.92 50.58
C ALA A 26 -2.06 19.00 49.47
N ALA A 27 -1.16 18.01 49.36
CA ALA A 27 -0.07 18.02 48.39
C ALA A 27 -0.22 17.02 47.24
N SER A 28 -1.32 16.26 47.15
CA SER A 28 -1.51 15.21 46.12
C SER A 28 -2.58 15.50 45.06
N GLU A 29 -3.21 16.68 45.06
CA GLU A 29 -4.35 16.97 44.18
C GLU A 29 -4.10 18.14 43.21
N ALA A 30 -3.02 18.91 43.42
CA ALA A 30 -2.52 19.89 42.45
C ALA A 30 -1.74 19.23 41.30
N ALA A 31 -1.94 17.94 41.04
CA ALA A 31 -1.20 17.14 40.08
C ALA A 31 -2.03 16.69 38.87
N LEU A 32 -3.35 16.84 38.90
CA LEU A 32 -4.20 16.60 37.74
C LEU A 32 -4.08 17.78 36.77
N ARG A 33 -3.89 17.49 35.48
CA ARG A 33 -3.65 18.49 34.43
C ARG A 33 -4.42 18.14 33.17
N ILE A 34 -4.88 19.16 32.46
CA ILE A 34 -5.23 18.98 31.05
C ILE A 34 -3.92 18.71 30.31
N ASN A 35 -3.89 17.60 29.58
CA ASN A 35 -2.67 17.08 28.96
C ASN A 35 -2.73 17.13 27.43
N GLU A 36 -3.88 16.83 26.86
CA GLU A 36 -4.12 16.79 25.42
C GLU A 36 -5.59 17.14 25.14
N VAL A 37 -5.86 17.84 24.04
CA VAL A 37 -7.21 18.19 23.57
C VAL A 37 -7.27 17.99 22.05
N VAL A 38 -8.34 17.38 21.56
CA VAL A 38 -8.64 17.22 20.12
C VAL A 38 -10.09 17.64 19.89
N SER A 39 -10.32 18.55 18.94
CA SER A 39 -11.64 19.13 18.59
C SER A 39 -12.14 18.79 17.18
N ASP A 40 -11.38 17.95 16.46
CA ASP A 40 -11.74 17.44 15.13
C ASP A 40 -11.13 16.03 14.99
N ASN A 41 -11.68 15.10 15.75
CA ASN A 41 -11.19 13.73 15.85
C ASN A 41 -11.71 12.89 14.67
N GLU A 42 -11.15 13.04 13.47
CA GLU A 42 -11.52 12.17 12.34
C GLU A 42 -10.78 10.79 12.36
N GLY A 43 -10.74 10.15 13.54
CA GLY A 43 -10.20 8.79 13.72
C GLY A 43 -8.77 8.72 14.26
N VAL A 44 -8.33 9.75 14.98
CA VAL A 44 -7.10 9.74 15.77
C VAL A 44 -7.20 8.73 16.92
N TRP A 45 -8.38 8.71 17.57
CA TRP A 45 -8.77 7.70 18.54
C TRP A 45 -10.27 7.46 18.46
N LEU A 46 -10.73 6.38 19.10
CA LEU A 46 -12.14 6.01 19.13
C LEU A 46 -12.59 5.77 20.58
N ASP A 47 -13.84 6.09 20.84
CA ASP A 47 -14.52 5.78 22.08
C ASP A 47 -14.89 4.28 22.19
N GLU A 48 -15.61 3.91 23.25
CA GLU A 48 -16.11 2.54 23.43
C GLU A 48 -17.17 2.10 22.41
N HIS A 49 -17.81 3.04 21.71
CA HIS A 49 -18.84 2.76 20.70
C HIS A 49 -18.27 2.71 19.27
N GLY A 50 -17.02 3.14 19.08
CA GLY A 50 -16.33 3.23 17.79
C GLY A 50 -16.51 4.57 17.10
N GLU A 51 -16.93 5.60 17.82
CA GLU A 51 -17.17 6.96 17.36
C GLU A 51 -15.91 7.79 17.55
N ALA A 52 -15.70 8.75 16.64
CA ALA A 52 -14.49 9.55 16.57
C ALA A 52 -14.80 10.97 17.08
N ASP A 53 -15.07 11.07 18.39
CA ASP A 53 -15.50 12.31 19.03
C ASP A 53 -14.35 13.14 19.60
N ASP A 54 -14.59 14.43 19.78
CA ASP A 54 -13.68 15.33 20.46
C ASP A 54 -13.35 14.78 21.85
N TYR A 55 -12.13 15.01 22.32
CA TYR A 55 -11.75 14.58 23.66
C TYR A 55 -10.85 15.55 24.40
N ILE A 56 -10.95 15.47 25.72
CA ILE A 56 -10.05 16.09 26.68
C ILE A 56 -9.34 14.98 27.44
N GLU A 57 -8.02 14.94 27.34
CA GLU A 57 -7.19 14.05 28.15
C GLU A 57 -6.74 14.74 29.44
N LEU A 58 -6.97 14.07 30.56
CA LEU A 58 -6.40 14.46 31.85
C LEU A 58 -5.26 13.52 32.25
N PHE A 59 -4.15 14.11 32.72
CA PHE A 59 -3.00 13.38 33.23
C PHE A 59 -2.83 13.60 34.74
N ASN A 60 -2.66 12.52 35.48
CA ASN A 60 -2.29 12.56 36.89
C ASN A 60 -0.76 12.57 37.05
N ALA A 61 -0.18 13.77 37.20
CA ALA A 61 1.26 13.95 37.43
C ALA A 61 1.73 13.55 38.84
N GLY A 62 0.84 13.02 39.69
CA GLY A 62 1.10 12.61 41.06
C GLY A 62 1.52 11.15 41.19
N ASP A 63 1.97 10.78 42.39
CA ASP A 63 2.41 9.43 42.73
C ASP A 63 1.32 8.60 43.44
N ALA A 64 0.09 9.11 43.50
CA ALA A 64 -1.09 8.44 44.05
C ALA A 64 -2.30 8.61 43.12
N PRO A 65 -3.27 7.67 43.11
CA PRO A 65 -4.50 7.83 42.34
C PRO A 65 -5.30 9.08 42.76
N ILE A 66 -5.97 9.73 41.79
CA ILE A 66 -6.84 10.89 42.00
C ILE A 66 -8.25 10.54 41.56
N GLY A 67 -9.24 10.75 42.42
CA GLY A 67 -10.66 10.63 42.08
C GLY A 67 -11.19 11.91 41.43
N LEU A 68 -12.01 11.78 40.38
CA LEU A 68 -12.50 12.94 39.61
C LEU A 68 -13.83 13.53 40.11
N ALA A 69 -14.48 12.93 41.12
CA ALA A 69 -15.82 13.30 41.57
C ALA A 69 -15.99 14.76 42.05
N ASP A 70 -14.90 15.38 42.52
CA ASP A 70 -14.89 16.77 43.02
C ASP A 70 -14.39 17.78 41.97
N PHE A 71 -14.22 17.35 40.72
CA PHE A 71 -13.70 18.18 39.61
C PHE A 71 -14.79 18.49 38.58
N VAL A 72 -14.62 19.61 37.89
CA VAL A 72 -15.50 20.08 36.82
C VAL A 72 -14.66 20.61 35.65
N ILE A 73 -15.20 20.52 34.44
CA ILE A 73 -14.71 21.27 33.28
C ILE A 73 -15.61 22.49 33.09
N VAL A 74 -15.00 23.65 32.91
CA VAL A 74 -15.68 24.91 32.63
C VAL A 74 -15.32 25.36 31.23
N GLU A 75 -16.34 25.57 30.41
CA GLU A 75 -16.24 26.13 29.06
C GLU A 75 -17.35 27.17 28.80
N SER A 76 -17.48 27.63 27.55
CA SER A 76 -18.40 28.69 27.14
C SER A 76 -19.89 28.46 27.47
N SER A 77 -20.38 27.22 27.41
CA SER A 77 -21.77 26.84 27.66
C SER A 77 -22.06 26.62 29.15
N GLY A 78 -21.06 26.29 29.98
CA GLY A 78 -21.24 26.21 31.43
C GLY A 78 -20.18 25.44 32.21
N ILE A 79 -20.64 24.86 33.34
CA ILE A 79 -19.84 24.08 34.29
C ILE A 79 -20.34 22.64 34.26
N HIS A 80 -19.45 21.70 33.92
CA HIS A 80 -19.77 20.30 33.68
C HIS A 80 -19.04 19.41 34.68
N ALA A 81 -19.78 18.58 35.43
CA ALA A 81 -19.21 17.72 36.46
C ALA A 81 -18.50 16.50 35.86
N LEU A 82 -17.33 16.15 36.41
CA LEU A 82 -16.60 14.95 35.99
C LEU A 82 -17.10 13.68 36.69
N PRO A 83 -16.93 12.50 36.06
CA PRO A 83 -17.40 11.23 36.60
C PRO A 83 -16.67 10.81 37.88
N ALA A 84 -17.31 10.00 38.72
CA ALA A 84 -16.70 9.47 39.94
C ALA A 84 -15.77 8.26 39.65
N ILE A 85 -14.70 8.49 38.88
CA ILE A 85 -13.66 7.50 38.54
C ILE A 85 -12.31 7.89 39.13
N GLU A 86 -11.39 6.93 39.22
CA GLU A 86 -10.02 7.15 39.69
C GLU A 86 -9.03 7.12 38.52
N VAL A 87 -8.20 8.15 38.42
CA VAL A 87 -7.04 8.19 37.51
C VAL A 87 -5.82 7.68 38.26
N PRO A 88 -5.18 6.56 37.83
CA PRO A 88 -3.99 6.03 38.49
C PRO A 88 -2.86 7.05 38.60
N ALA A 89 -1.93 6.83 39.53
CA ALA A 89 -0.69 7.61 39.61
C ALA A 89 0.06 7.53 38.27
N ARG A 90 0.48 8.66 37.70
CA ARG A 90 1.09 8.73 36.35
C ARG A 90 0.21 8.17 35.23
N GLY A 91 -1.10 8.08 35.47
CA GLY A 91 -2.09 7.59 34.52
C GLY A 91 -2.80 8.73 33.78
N PHE A 92 -3.47 8.33 32.70
CA PHE A 92 -4.26 9.19 31.81
C PHE A 92 -5.73 8.78 31.87
N VAL A 93 -6.62 9.69 31.49
CA VAL A 93 -8.03 9.42 31.24
C VAL A 93 -8.53 10.31 30.11
N LEU A 94 -9.30 9.73 29.21
CA LEU A 94 -9.97 10.45 28.12
C LEU A 94 -11.41 10.73 28.53
N LEU A 95 -11.86 11.94 28.26
CA LEU A 95 -13.24 12.39 28.42
C LEU A 95 -13.73 12.87 27.06
N TRP A 96 -14.81 12.27 26.56
CA TRP A 96 -15.37 12.56 25.24
C TRP A 96 -16.28 13.78 25.32
N ALA A 97 -16.00 14.81 24.54
CA ALA A 97 -16.79 16.02 24.43
C ALA A 97 -17.69 15.92 23.19
N ASP A 98 -18.75 15.13 23.29
CA ASP A 98 -19.58 14.69 22.16
C ASP A 98 -21.05 15.13 22.24
N ASP A 99 -21.43 15.83 23.31
CA ASP A 99 -22.83 16.16 23.66
C ASP A 99 -23.75 14.94 23.81
N SER A 100 -23.20 13.77 24.16
CA SER A 100 -23.95 12.51 24.30
C SER A 100 -23.72 11.82 25.66
N PRO A 101 -24.01 12.48 26.79
CA PRO A 101 -23.73 11.98 28.14
C PRO A 101 -24.48 10.67 28.49
N GLU A 102 -25.51 10.29 27.73
CA GLU A 102 -26.20 9.02 27.86
C GLU A 102 -25.35 7.81 27.44
N GLN A 103 -24.28 8.02 26.66
CA GLN A 103 -23.40 6.95 26.17
C GLN A 103 -22.53 6.34 27.28
N GLY A 104 -22.19 7.13 28.31
CA GLY A 104 -21.39 6.63 29.42
C GLY A 104 -20.86 7.74 30.33
N PRO A 105 -20.25 7.37 31.47
CA PRO A 105 -19.70 8.32 32.42
C PRO A 105 -18.52 9.13 31.87
N LEU A 106 -17.87 8.69 30.78
CA LEU A 106 -16.76 9.41 30.15
C LEU A 106 -17.21 10.46 29.13
N HIS A 107 -18.51 10.51 28.80
CA HIS A 107 -19.09 11.40 27.78
C HIS A 107 -19.65 12.68 28.42
N LEU A 108 -19.30 13.82 27.84
CA LEU A 108 -19.58 15.16 28.35
C LEU A 108 -20.71 15.81 27.53
N PRO A 109 -21.56 16.66 28.15
CA PRO A 109 -22.75 17.24 27.51
C PRO A 109 -22.42 18.50 26.70
N PHE A 110 -21.30 18.51 25.98
CA PHE A 110 -20.87 19.60 25.11
C PHE A 110 -19.85 19.10 24.08
N LYS A 111 -19.66 19.85 22.99
CA LYS A 111 -18.61 19.66 21.98
C LYS A 111 -17.57 20.77 22.03
N ILE A 112 -16.38 20.52 21.50
CA ILE A 112 -15.30 21.51 21.49
C ILE A 112 -15.43 22.41 20.25
N ASP A 113 -15.33 23.72 20.40
CA ASP A 113 -15.34 24.65 19.27
C ASP A 113 -14.01 24.56 18.50
N ASN A 114 -14.08 24.10 17.24
CA ASN A 114 -12.91 23.89 16.39
C ASN A 114 -12.23 25.21 15.97
N GLU A 115 -12.90 26.36 16.09
CA GLU A 115 -12.29 27.70 15.90
C GLU A 115 -11.49 28.15 17.14
N GLY A 116 -11.51 27.35 18.22
CA GLY A 116 -10.76 27.54 19.44
C GLY A 116 -11.62 28.03 20.60
N GLU A 117 -11.30 27.55 21.80
CA GLU A 117 -12.03 27.89 23.02
C GLU A 117 -11.18 27.78 24.29
N ARG A 118 -11.74 28.25 25.40
CA ARG A 118 -11.09 28.15 26.70
C ARG A 118 -11.67 27.00 27.51
N LEU A 119 -10.81 26.04 27.85
CA LEU A 119 -11.14 24.95 28.77
C LEU A 119 -10.48 25.19 30.13
N SER A 120 -11.24 25.08 31.21
CA SER A 120 -10.72 25.19 32.58
C SER A 120 -11.11 23.99 33.42
N LEU A 121 -10.11 23.31 33.99
CA LEU A 121 -10.30 22.28 34.99
C LEU A 121 -10.36 22.95 36.36
N GLU A 122 -11.50 22.83 37.03
CA GLU A 122 -11.73 23.41 38.34
C GLU A 122 -12.23 22.36 39.33
N ARG A 123 -12.28 22.73 40.61
CA ARG A 123 -12.98 21.97 41.63
C ARG A 123 -14.43 22.43 41.73
N ALA A 124 -15.29 21.57 42.25
CA ALA A 124 -16.69 21.89 42.53
C ALA A 124 -16.86 23.07 43.53
N ASP A 125 -15.83 23.43 44.30
CA ASP A 125 -15.81 24.61 45.18
C ASP A 125 -15.38 25.91 44.47
N GLY A 126 -15.10 25.85 43.16
CA GLY A 126 -14.68 26.97 42.31
C GLY A 126 -13.18 27.28 42.36
N SER A 127 -12.35 26.41 42.96
CA SER A 127 -10.90 26.55 42.90
C SER A 127 -10.34 26.03 41.57
N SER A 128 -9.56 26.89 40.88
CA SER A 128 -8.92 26.54 39.62
C SER A 128 -7.78 25.53 39.81
N VAL A 129 -7.73 24.51 38.95
CA VAL A 129 -6.73 23.44 38.95
C VAL A 129 -5.78 23.60 37.76
N ASP A 130 -6.34 23.75 36.56
CA ASP A 130 -5.60 23.97 35.31
C ASP A 130 -6.50 24.72 34.30
N SER A 131 -5.91 25.39 33.32
CA SER A 131 -6.68 26.09 32.27
C SER A 131 -5.83 26.24 31.02
N VAL A 132 -6.49 26.09 29.87
CA VAL A 132 -5.86 26.13 28.55
C VAL A 132 -6.75 26.93 27.59
N GLU A 133 -6.11 27.76 26.76
CA GLU A 133 -6.74 28.42 25.63
C GLU A 133 -6.40 27.57 24.40
N VAL A 134 -7.35 26.75 23.95
CA VAL A 134 -7.22 25.87 22.79
C VAL A 134 -7.30 26.77 21.54
N PRO A 135 -6.29 26.74 20.66
CA PRO A 135 -6.37 27.48 19.39
C PRO A 135 -7.35 26.78 18.44
N ALA A 136 -7.63 27.39 17.28
CA ALA A 136 -8.24 26.64 16.19
C ALA A 136 -7.35 25.43 15.83
N LEU A 137 -7.95 24.25 15.72
CA LEU A 137 -7.24 23.03 15.38
C LEU A 137 -7.65 22.56 13.98
N GLU A 138 -6.68 22.03 13.24
CA GLU A 138 -6.97 21.32 11.99
C GLU A 138 -7.44 19.90 12.32
N GLU A 139 -8.07 19.25 11.34
CA GLU A 139 -8.43 17.83 11.39
C GLU A 139 -7.25 16.99 11.91
N HIS A 140 -7.53 16.11 12.88
CA HIS A 140 -6.59 15.22 13.58
C HIS A 140 -5.55 15.89 14.50
N HIS A 141 -5.48 17.23 14.58
CA HIS A 141 -4.47 17.88 15.41
C HIS A 141 -4.83 17.80 16.89
N ALA A 142 -3.79 17.60 17.69
CA ALA A 142 -3.88 17.62 19.14
C ALA A 142 -3.19 18.86 19.70
N PHE A 143 -3.82 19.50 20.68
CA PHE A 143 -3.17 20.51 21.50
C PHE A 143 -2.63 19.85 22.76
N SER A 144 -1.35 19.48 22.71
CA SER A 144 -0.74 18.59 23.70
C SER A 144 0.34 19.29 24.51
N ARG A 145 0.53 18.84 25.75
CA ARG A 145 1.51 19.39 26.69
C ARG A 145 2.83 18.61 26.62
N PHE A 146 3.95 19.30 26.35
CA PHE A 146 5.27 18.67 26.22
C PHE A 146 6.29 19.22 27.24
N PRO A 147 6.74 18.45 28.25
CA PRO A 147 6.31 17.10 28.61
C PRO A 147 5.02 17.05 29.44
N ASP A 148 4.45 15.85 29.60
CA ASP A 148 3.16 15.62 30.28
C ASP A 148 3.06 16.35 31.64
N GLY A 149 1.91 16.96 31.89
CA GLY A 149 1.55 17.68 33.12
C GLY A 149 2.42 18.90 33.52
N THR A 150 3.54 19.17 32.85
CA THR A 150 4.49 20.24 33.26
C THR A 150 4.94 21.15 32.13
N GLY A 151 4.83 20.69 30.89
CA GLY A 151 5.24 21.37 29.69
C GLY A 151 4.35 22.54 29.26
N ALA A 152 4.83 23.22 28.21
CA ALA A 152 4.01 24.13 27.43
C ALA A 152 3.12 23.32 26.47
N PHE A 153 1.96 23.88 26.13
CA PHE A 153 1.14 23.34 25.06
C PHE A 153 1.72 23.72 23.69
N ALA A 154 1.62 22.81 22.74
CA ALA A 154 1.88 23.04 21.34
C ALA A 154 0.86 22.28 20.49
N VAL A 155 0.48 22.85 19.35
CA VAL A 155 -0.27 22.10 18.34
C VAL A 155 0.65 21.02 17.77
N CYS A 156 0.14 19.80 17.71
CA CYS A 156 0.87 18.63 17.24
C CYS A 156 -0.01 17.83 16.28
N GLY A 157 0.52 17.49 15.11
CA GLY A 157 -0.16 16.60 14.17
C GLY A 157 -0.17 15.13 14.59
N TRP A 158 0.32 14.80 15.79
CA TRP A 158 0.39 13.45 16.33
C TRP A 158 -0.21 13.43 17.73
N ALA A 159 -1.44 12.94 17.87
CA ALA A 159 -2.03 12.79 19.19
C ALA A 159 -1.54 11.51 19.88
N THR A 160 -1.58 11.54 21.21
CA THR A 160 -1.09 10.44 22.06
C THR A 160 -2.15 9.99 23.07
N PRO A 161 -3.37 9.63 22.63
CA PRO A 161 -4.47 9.26 23.51
C PRO A 161 -4.09 8.11 24.44
N GLY A 162 -4.23 8.33 25.74
CA GLY A 162 -3.92 7.39 26.81
C GLY A 162 -2.41 7.11 26.98
N ARG A 163 -1.53 7.88 26.35
CA ARG A 163 -0.07 7.68 26.33
C ARG A 163 0.67 8.99 26.64
N SER A 164 1.97 8.87 26.89
CA SER A 164 2.82 10.05 27.09
C SER A 164 2.99 10.84 25.80
N ASN A 165 2.87 12.16 25.88
CA ASN A 165 3.18 13.10 24.79
C ASN A 165 4.70 13.16 24.53
N GLY A 166 5.54 12.62 25.41
CA GLY A 166 7.00 12.71 25.29
C GLY A 166 7.54 14.10 25.68
N VAL A 167 8.62 14.54 25.03
CA VAL A 167 9.31 15.82 25.35
C VAL A 167 9.16 16.88 24.26
N ALA A 168 8.65 16.51 23.09
CA ALA A 168 8.36 17.36 21.94
C ALA A 168 7.37 16.64 21.03
N CYS A 169 6.65 17.39 20.18
CA CYS A 169 5.78 16.82 19.17
C CYS A 169 6.55 15.89 18.22
N GLY A 170 6.00 14.70 17.97
CA GLY A 170 6.58 13.69 17.09
C GLY A 170 5.71 12.44 17.02
N PRO A 171 6.02 11.51 16.11
CA PRO A 171 5.22 10.30 15.94
C PRO A 171 5.17 9.48 17.24
N PRO A 172 4.00 8.88 17.57
CA PRO A 172 3.86 8.08 18.76
C PRO A 172 4.77 6.85 18.68
N VAL A 173 5.41 6.49 19.81
CA VAL A 173 6.11 5.22 19.91
C VAL A 173 5.05 4.11 19.88
N VAL A 174 5.04 3.31 18.81
CA VAL A 174 4.11 2.20 18.66
C VAL A 174 4.46 1.12 19.69
N GLU A 175 3.69 1.04 20.78
CA GLU A 175 3.74 -0.12 21.66
C GLU A 175 3.02 -1.29 20.98
N THR A 176 3.77 -2.18 20.33
CA THR A 176 3.23 -3.41 19.75
C THR A 176 2.80 -4.35 20.88
N THR A 177 1.49 -4.50 21.09
CA THR A 177 0.90 -5.37 22.13
C THR A 177 0.64 -6.81 21.67
N GLY A 178 1.06 -7.19 20.46
CA GLY A 178 0.99 -8.57 19.96
C GLY A 178 2.21 -9.42 20.34
N GLU A 179 2.04 -10.74 20.47
CA GLU A 179 3.16 -11.69 20.44
C GLU A 179 3.88 -11.54 19.08
N GLU A 180 4.98 -10.80 19.07
CA GLU A 180 5.80 -10.59 17.89
C GLU A 180 6.35 -11.96 17.41
N VAL A 181 6.03 -12.35 16.18
CA VAL A 181 6.58 -13.57 15.58
C VAL A 181 8.06 -13.35 15.34
N SER A 182 8.92 -13.84 16.25
CA SER A 182 10.37 -13.81 16.07
C SER A 182 10.94 -15.19 15.74
N PHE A 183 12.04 -15.21 14.99
CA PHE A 183 12.87 -16.38 14.71
C PHE A 183 14.28 -16.21 15.29
N ALA A 184 14.93 -17.31 15.64
CA ALA A 184 16.30 -17.30 16.13
C ALA A 184 17.28 -16.86 15.02
N PRO A 185 18.31 -16.06 15.34
CA PRO A 185 19.26 -15.60 14.35
C PRO A 185 20.05 -16.79 13.76
N TYR A 186 20.24 -16.79 12.44
CA TYR A 186 21.08 -17.76 11.75
C TYR A 186 22.52 -17.28 11.68
N ALA A 187 23.46 -18.16 12.02
CA ALA A 187 24.89 -17.90 11.87
C ALA A 187 25.41 -18.51 10.56
N TRP A 188 25.69 -17.66 9.57
CA TRP A 188 26.34 -18.10 8.34
C TRP A 188 27.71 -18.71 8.63
N PRO A 189 28.08 -19.81 7.94
CA PRO A 189 29.47 -20.24 7.90
C PRO A 189 30.39 -19.13 7.40
N GLU A 190 31.64 -19.13 7.86
CA GLU A 190 32.66 -18.16 7.44
C GLU A 190 32.79 -18.15 5.91
N GLN A 191 32.88 -19.34 5.31
CA GLN A 191 32.85 -19.56 3.86
C GLN A 191 31.55 -20.26 3.46
N TRP A 192 30.78 -19.61 2.58
CA TRP A 192 29.57 -20.18 1.98
C TRP A 192 29.42 -19.70 0.52
N PRO A 193 29.10 -20.61 -0.43
CA PRO A 193 29.02 -22.05 -0.26
C PRO A 193 30.39 -22.65 0.09
N ALA A 194 30.41 -23.90 0.55
CA ALA A 194 31.68 -24.60 0.77
C ALA A 194 32.46 -24.68 -0.55
N ALA A 195 33.75 -24.37 -0.50
CA ALA A 195 34.65 -24.46 -1.66
C ALA A 195 34.63 -25.89 -2.24
N PRO A 196 34.45 -26.06 -3.55
CA PRO A 196 34.69 -27.34 -4.21
C PRO A 196 36.14 -27.79 -3.97
N THR A 197 36.36 -29.10 -3.90
CA THR A 197 37.69 -29.68 -3.66
C THR A 197 37.76 -31.06 -4.32
N PRO A 198 38.91 -31.45 -4.90
CA PRO A 198 40.17 -30.71 -4.88
C PRO A 198 40.36 -29.69 -5.99
N LEU A 199 39.61 -29.78 -7.09
CA LEU A 199 39.68 -28.85 -8.22
C LEU A 199 38.46 -27.92 -8.25
N VAL A 200 38.69 -26.64 -8.54
CA VAL A 200 37.66 -25.59 -8.59
C VAL A 200 37.68 -24.93 -9.96
N ILE A 201 36.53 -24.76 -10.59
CA ILE A 201 36.37 -23.90 -11.76
C ILE A 201 36.32 -22.46 -11.25
N THR A 202 37.33 -21.67 -11.63
CA THR A 202 37.49 -20.28 -11.17
C THR A 202 36.97 -19.28 -12.18
N GLU A 203 37.14 -19.53 -13.48
CA GLU A 203 36.78 -18.59 -14.52
C GLU A 203 36.48 -19.27 -15.87
N LEU A 204 35.52 -18.73 -16.61
CA LEU A 204 35.11 -19.21 -17.94
C LEU A 204 35.00 -18.04 -18.91
N ALA A 205 35.56 -18.15 -20.11
CA ALA A 205 35.35 -17.20 -21.21
C ALA A 205 34.97 -17.98 -22.47
N LEU A 206 33.68 -17.92 -22.82
CA LEU A 206 33.07 -18.83 -23.81
C LEU A 206 32.58 -18.12 -25.09
N ARG A 207 32.52 -16.78 -25.10
CA ARG A 207 32.02 -16.02 -26.25
C ARG A 207 32.82 -14.72 -26.49
N PRO A 208 33.75 -14.69 -27.47
CA PRO A 208 34.22 -15.83 -28.26
C PRO A 208 34.89 -16.91 -27.37
N ALA A 209 35.01 -18.13 -27.88
CA ALA A 209 35.63 -19.23 -27.13
C ALA A 209 37.09 -18.85 -26.80
N ALA A 210 37.44 -18.87 -25.51
CA ALA A 210 38.77 -18.50 -25.06
C ALA A 210 39.34 -19.50 -24.06
N PHE A 211 38.73 -19.69 -22.88
CA PHE A 211 39.29 -20.60 -21.87
C PHE A 211 38.31 -21.09 -20.79
N VAL A 212 38.71 -22.17 -20.12
CA VAL A 212 38.24 -22.59 -18.78
C VAL A 212 39.44 -22.58 -17.83
N GLU A 213 39.32 -21.96 -16.67
CA GLU A 213 40.38 -21.96 -15.65
C GLU A 213 40.02 -22.89 -14.48
N ILE A 214 41.00 -23.70 -14.06
CA ILE A 214 40.90 -24.64 -12.95
C ILE A 214 41.97 -24.32 -11.90
N LEU A 215 41.58 -24.25 -10.63
CA LEU A 215 42.45 -24.07 -9.47
C LEU A 215 42.49 -25.35 -8.63
N ASN A 216 43.67 -25.73 -8.14
CA ASN A 216 43.78 -26.68 -7.04
C ASN A 216 43.44 -25.98 -5.71
N GLY A 217 42.20 -26.16 -5.26
CA GLY A 217 41.68 -25.62 -4.02
C GLY A 217 41.98 -26.50 -2.80
N SER A 218 42.74 -27.59 -2.94
CA SER A 218 43.10 -28.48 -1.83
C SER A 218 44.46 -28.14 -1.20
N GLU A 219 44.81 -28.85 -0.13
CA GLU A 219 46.10 -28.70 0.56
C GLU A 219 47.15 -29.73 0.06
N GLU A 220 46.81 -30.54 -0.93
CA GLU A 220 47.68 -31.57 -1.51
C GLU A 220 47.86 -31.36 -3.02
N ALA A 221 48.94 -31.89 -3.59
CA ALA A 221 49.13 -31.88 -5.03
C ALA A 221 48.11 -32.81 -5.70
N VAL A 222 47.50 -32.37 -6.80
CA VAL A 222 46.41 -33.08 -7.48
C VAL A 222 46.85 -33.51 -8.87
N SER A 223 46.84 -34.82 -9.14
CA SER A 223 47.09 -35.37 -10.47
C SER A 223 45.92 -35.07 -11.40
N LEU A 224 46.17 -34.45 -12.55
CA LEU A 224 45.13 -34.11 -13.52
C LEU A 224 44.60 -35.34 -14.29
N ASP A 225 45.38 -36.42 -14.36
CA ASP A 225 44.97 -37.69 -14.99
C ASP A 225 43.75 -38.34 -14.30
N ASP A 226 43.50 -37.99 -13.04
CA ASP A 226 42.37 -38.49 -12.26
C ASP A 226 41.08 -37.69 -12.52
N TYR A 227 41.12 -36.66 -13.38
CA TYR A 227 40.01 -35.76 -13.63
C TYR A 227 39.78 -35.47 -15.11
N VAL A 228 38.55 -35.13 -15.45
CA VAL A 228 38.16 -34.70 -16.80
C VAL A 228 37.28 -33.46 -16.73
N VAL A 229 37.60 -32.44 -17.51
CA VAL A 229 36.78 -31.24 -17.69
C VAL A 229 35.92 -31.40 -18.92
N ARG A 230 34.61 -31.15 -18.79
CA ARG A 230 33.67 -31.23 -19.91
C ARG A 230 32.81 -29.99 -20.03
N LEU A 231 32.58 -29.58 -21.27
CA LEU A 231 31.59 -28.57 -21.65
C LEU A 231 30.43 -29.27 -22.35
N ALA A 232 29.21 -29.04 -21.86
CA ALA A 232 28.01 -29.64 -22.43
C ALA A 232 26.90 -28.59 -22.55
N SER A 233 26.15 -28.65 -23.66
CA SER A 233 24.85 -27.97 -23.74
C SER A 233 23.87 -28.63 -22.78
N HIS A 234 23.05 -27.85 -22.10
CA HIS A 234 22.00 -28.35 -21.23
C HIS A 234 20.71 -27.58 -21.46
N VAL A 235 19.60 -28.29 -21.63
CA VAL A 235 18.27 -27.72 -21.80
C VAL A 235 17.47 -27.99 -20.52
N PHE A 236 16.61 -27.05 -20.13
CA PHE A 236 15.74 -27.20 -18.96
C PHE A 236 14.90 -28.48 -18.99
N GLY A 237 14.54 -28.97 -17.80
CA GLY A 237 13.72 -30.18 -17.66
C GLY A 237 14.47 -31.51 -17.82
N HIS A 238 15.74 -31.47 -18.24
CA HIS A 238 16.62 -32.63 -18.34
C HIS A 238 17.57 -32.76 -17.14
N PRO A 239 17.94 -33.98 -16.72
CA PRO A 239 18.98 -34.19 -15.74
C PRO A 239 20.30 -33.54 -16.15
N TRP A 240 21.14 -33.21 -15.17
CA TRP A 240 22.48 -32.71 -15.45
C TRP A 240 23.30 -33.66 -16.35
N PRO A 241 24.12 -33.13 -17.28
CA PRO A 241 25.05 -33.93 -18.07
C PRO A 241 26.02 -34.73 -17.19
N ASP A 242 26.29 -35.96 -17.60
CA ASP A 242 27.20 -36.88 -16.92
C ASP A 242 28.64 -36.80 -17.47
N ALA A 243 29.55 -37.61 -16.92
CA ALA A 243 30.95 -37.66 -17.34
C ALA A 243 31.17 -38.13 -18.79
N GLN A 244 30.12 -38.56 -19.50
CA GLN A 244 30.17 -38.98 -20.91
C GLN A 244 29.60 -37.93 -21.87
N SER A 245 28.91 -36.92 -21.34
CA SER A 245 28.17 -35.92 -22.10
C SER A 245 29.05 -34.73 -22.51
N GLY A 246 28.78 -34.13 -23.67
CA GLY A 246 29.49 -32.94 -24.14
C GLY A 246 30.92 -33.19 -24.66
N VAL A 247 31.69 -32.11 -24.79
CA VAL A 247 33.07 -32.11 -25.29
C VAL A 247 34.06 -32.18 -24.13
N VAL A 248 35.14 -32.94 -24.29
CA VAL A 248 36.25 -32.98 -23.33
C VAL A 248 37.18 -31.80 -23.62
N VAL A 249 37.45 -30.99 -22.60
CA VAL A 249 38.47 -29.94 -22.67
C VAL A 249 39.81 -30.54 -22.26
N ALA A 250 40.78 -30.51 -23.16
CA ALA A 250 42.06 -31.18 -22.95
C ALA A 250 42.92 -30.44 -21.91
N TRP A 251 43.59 -31.22 -21.06
CA TRP A 251 44.68 -30.70 -20.22
C TRP A 251 45.87 -30.27 -21.10
N PRO A 252 46.57 -29.17 -20.77
CA PRO A 252 47.68 -28.68 -21.60
C PRO A 252 48.91 -29.61 -21.60
N ASP A 253 49.17 -30.31 -20.49
CA ASP A 253 50.28 -31.26 -20.34
C ASP A 253 49.76 -32.62 -19.81
N GLU A 254 49.97 -33.71 -20.56
CA GLU A 254 49.63 -35.07 -20.11
C GLU A 254 50.46 -35.49 -18.89
N GLY A 255 49.81 -36.03 -17.84
CA GLY A 255 50.48 -36.46 -16.61
C GLY A 255 50.91 -35.34 -15.66
N ALA A 256 50.42 -34.11 -15.85
CA ALA A 256 50.69 -32.99 -14.96
C ALA A 256 49.93 -33.10 -13.62
N ALA A 257 50.50 -32.52 -12.58
CA ALA A 257 49.86 -32.33 -11.28
C ALA A 257 49.87 -30.84 -10.91
N LEU A 258 48.81 -30.36 -10.28
CA LEU A 258 48.73 -29.00 -9.75
C LEU A 258 49.11 -29.01 -8.27
N GLU A 259 50.06 -28.16 -7.88
CA GLU A 259 50.37 -27.92 -6.46
C GLU A 259 49.24 -27.12 -5.78
N PRO A 260 49.12 -27.14 -4.43
CA PRO A 260 48.12 -26.35 -3.70
C PRO A 260 48.15 -24.87 -4.10
N GLY A 261 46.99 -24.34 -4.52
CA GLY A 261 46.84 -22.95 -4.98
C GLY A 261 47.35 -22.67 -6.39
N GLU A 262 47.90 -23.67 -7.09
CA GLU A 262 48.26 -23.56 -8.50
C GLU A 262 47.01 -23.64 -9.38
N ARG A 263 47.03 -22.90 -10.49
CA ARG A 263 45.94 -22.84 -11.47
C ARG A 263 46.43 -23.16 -12.87
N VAL A 264 45.52 -23.64 -13.71
CA VAL A 264 45.77 -23.96 -15.10
C VAL A 264 44.65 -23.37 -15.97
N VAL A 265 45.06 -22.78 -17.10
CA VAL A 265 44.15 -22.24 -18.11
C VAL A 265 44.05 -23.24 -19.25
N LEU A 266 42.85 -23.72 -19.51
CA LEU A 266 42.53 -24.63 -20.60
C LEU A 266 42.02 -23.81 -21.78
N GLU A 267 42.80 -23.71 -22.86
CA GLU A 267 42.40 -22.98 -24.06
C GLU A 267 41.23 -23.67 -24.76
N LEU A 268 40.24 -22.89 -25.20
CA LEU A 268 39.07 -23.36 -25.93
C LEU A 268 39.12 -22.93 -27.39
N SER A 269 38.65 -23.82 -28.27
CA SER A 269 38.33 -23.52 -29.65
C SER A 269 36.82 -23.31 -29.84
N GLU A 270 36.44 -22.72 -30.97
CA GLU A 270 35.02 -22.56 -31.33
C GLU A 270 34.30 -23.91 -31.48
N ASP A 271 35.02 -24.98 -31.82
CA ASP A 271 34.44 -26.33 -31.89
C ASP A 271 34.06 -26.87 -30.50
N ASP A 272 34.80 -26.48 -29.45
CA ASP A 272 34.55 -26.94 -28.07
C ASP A 272 33.23 -26.40 -27.50
N VAL A 273 32.84 -25.19 -27.90
CA VAL A 273 31.57 -24.55 -27.51
C VAL A 273 30.47 -24.74 -28.55
N GLY A 274 30.73 -25.41 -29.68
CA GLY A 274 29.83 -25.43 -30.84
C GLY A 274 28.42 -25.94 -30.54
N ALA A 275 28.27 -26.96 -29.68
CA ALA A 275 26.95 -27.47 -29.28
C ALA A 275 26.18 -26.49 -28.38
N ILE A 276 26.89 -25.73 -27.53
CA ILE A 276 26.33 -24.69 -26.67
C ILE A 276 25.91 -23.48 -27.52
N ALA A 277 26.79 -23.05 -28.42
CA ALA A 277 26.57 -21.93 -29.34
C ALA A 277 25.43 -22.15 -30.35
N ALA A 278 25.06 -23.42 -30.60
CA ALA A 278 23.92 -23.77 -31.44
C ALA A 278 22.57 -23.56 -30.74
N GLY A 279 22.54 -23.50 -29.41
CA GLY A 279 21.35 -23.20 -28.61
C GLY A 279 21.01 -21.70 -28.68
N PRO A 280 19.72 -21.33 -28.77
CA PRO A 280 19.31 -19.93 -28.89
C PRO A 280 19.72 -19.08 -27.68
N ASP A 281 19.76 -19.69 -26.50
CA ASP A 281 20.02 -19.01 -25.23
C ASP A 281 21.44 -19.26 -24.71
N PHE A 282 22.32 -19.90 -25.51
CA PHE A 282 23.70 -20.24 -25.12
C PHE A 282 23.77 -20.95 -23.76
N GLU A 283 22.94 -21.98 -23.58
CA GLU A 283 22.85 -22.69 -22.30
C GLU A 283 23.81 -23.85 -22.22
N GLY A 284 24.51 -23.94 -21.09
CA GLY A 284 25.46 -25.01 -20.90
C GLY A 284 25.99 -25.11 -19.49
N VAL A 285 26.90 -26.06 -19.34
CA VAL A 285 27.55 -26.36 -18.08
C VAL A 285 28.99 -26.78 -18.33
N ALA A 286 29.89 -26.23 -17.52
CA ALA A 286 31.24 -26.70 -17.33
C ALA A 286 31.27 -27.61 -16.09
N THR A 287 31.79 -28.82 -16.21
CA THR A 287 31.89 -29.74 -15.07
C THR A 287 33.27 -30.40 -15.01
N VAL A 288 33.85 -30.42 -13.82
CA VAL A 288 35.01 -31.27 -13.50
C VAL A 288 34.49 -32.57 -12.92
N PHE A 289 34.81 -33.70 -13.54
CA PHE A 289 34.49 -35.02 -13.02
C PHE A 289 35.75 -35.73 -12.57
N HIS A 290 35.63 -36.55 -11.54
CA HIS A 290 36.65 -37.56 -11.26
C HIS A 290 36.57 -38.66 -12.33
N ALA A 291 37.65 -38.87 -13.08
CA ALA A 291 37.68 -39.71 -14.28
C ALA A 291 37.38 -41.18 -13.99
N GLY A 292 37.74 -41.68 -12.79
CA GLY A 292 37.53 -43.07 -12.41
C GLY A 292 36.12 -43.40 -11.91
N THR A 293 35.44 -42.45 -11.26
CA THR A 293 34.12 -42.68 -10.64
C THR A 293 32.98 -42.00 -11.38
N GLY A 294 33.27 -40.93 -12.13
CA GLY A 294 32.28 -40.07 -12.74
C GLY A 294 31.62 -39.09 -11.76
N ASP A 295 32.12 -38.99 -10.54
CA ASP A 295 31.60 -38.06 -9.53
C ASP A 295 31.90 -36.61 -9.93
N VAL A 296 30.95 -35.70 -9.67
CA VAL A 296 31.11 -34.27 -9.89
C VAL A 296 32.01 -33.69 -8.80
N VAL A 297 33.08 -33.02 -9.20
CA VAL A 297 34.02 -32.31 -8.33
C VAL A 297 33.62 -30.84 -8.20
N ASP A 298 33.45 -30.17 -9.32
CA ASP A 298 32.89 -28.81 -9.40
C ASP A 298 32.05 -28.67 -10.67
N ARG A 299 31.07 -27.76 -10.63
CA ARG A 299 30.14 -27.48 -11.72
C ARG A 299 29.80 -26.00 -11.76
N VAL A 300 29.85 -25.43 -12.96
CA VAL A 300 29.42 -24.07 -13.26
C VAL A 300 28.47 -24.12 -14.44
N ASP A 301 27.19 -23.85 -14.19
CA ASP A 301 26.15 -23.70 -15.19
C ASP A 301 25.92 -22.23 -15.57
N PHE A 302 25.45 -22.03 -16.80
CA PHE A 302 25.23 -20.70 -17.36
C PHE A 302 24.13 -20.73 -18.44
N SER A 303 23.48 -19.60 -18.61
CA SER A 303 22.59 -19.29 -19.74
C SER A 303 22.86 -17.86 -20.17
N HIS A 304 22.42 -17.49 -21.37
CA HIS A 304 22.57 -16.16 -21.98
C HIS A 304 23.97 -15.56 -21.80
N PHE A 305 25.01 -16.33 -22.16
CA PHE A 305 26.41 -15.92 -21.98
C PHE A 305 26.73 -14.67 -22.85
N PRO A 306 27.13 -13.53 -22.25
CA PRO A 306 27.36 -12.29 -22.97
C PRO A 306 28.66 -12.32 -23.80
N GLU A 307 28.69 -11.55 -24.87
CA GLU A 307 29.90 -11.39 -25.69
C GLU A 307 30.98 -10.61 -24.95
N ASN A 308 32.23 -11.06 -25.09
CA ASN A 308 33.44 -10.42 -24.55
C ASN A 308 33.44 -10.26 -23.02
N ALA A 309 32.80 -11.18 -22.31
CA ALA A 309 32.81 -11.24 -20.85
C ALA A 309 33.34 -12.59 -20.36
N ALA A 310 33.73 -12.66 -19.09
CA ALA A 310 34.10 -13.90 -18.41
C ALA A 310 33.18 -14.14 -17.22
N LEU A 311 32.75 -15.38 -16.99
CA LEU A 311 32.04 -15.78 -15.78
C LEU A 311 33.07 -16.24 -14.75
N ALA A 312 33.27 -15.44 -13.70
CA ALA A 312 34.32 -15.67 -12.71
C ALA A 312 33.74 -15.89 -11.32
N ARG A 313 34.40 -16.73 -10.53
CA ARG A 313 34.13 -16.93 -9.11
C ARG A 313 34.92 -15.90 -8.31
N VAL A 314 34.24 -15.04 -7.54
CA VAL A 314 34.90 -13.95 -6.81
C VAL A 314 34.55 -14.02 -5.32
N PRO A 315 35.51 -14.34 -4.42
CA PRO A 315 36.91 -14.76 -4.71
C PRO A 315 37.02 -16.21 -5.24
N ASP A 316 38.14 -16.54 -5.87
CA ASP A 316 38.35 -17.75 -6.71
C ASP A 316 38.09 -19.09 -6.02
N ARG A 317 38.38 -19.22 -4.72
CA ARG A 317 38.33 -20.53 -4.03
C ARG A 317 36.92 -20.89 -3.55
N GLY A 318 36.01 -19.93 -3.39
CA GLY A 318 34.66 -20.20 -2.83
C GLY A 318 33.69 -19.04 -2.88
N GLY A 319 33.94 -18.08 -3.74
CA GLY A 319 33.06 -16.95 -3.98
C GLY A 319 31.83 -17.29 -4.81
N THR A 320 31.06 -16.25 -5.09
CA THR A 320 29.88 -16.30 -5.97
C THR A 320 30.30 -16.06 -7.42
N LEU A 321 29.58 -16.67 -8.35
CA LEU A 321 29.79 -16.49 -9.78
C LEU A 321 29.20 -15.16 -10.25
N ARG A 322 29.97 -14.40 -11.03
CA ARG A 322 29.53 -13.15 -11.65
C ARG A 322 30.19 -12.95 -13.01
N TYR A 323 29.50 -12.28 -13.93
CA TYR A 323 30.12 -11.87 -15.19
C TYR A 323 31.02 -10.65 -14.95
N CYS A 324 32.27 -10.73 -15.41
CA CYS A 324 33.26 -9.66 -15.38
C CYS A 324 33.44 -9.07 -16.78
N VAL A 325 33.65 -7.75 -16.85
CA VAL A 325 33.89 -7.02 -18.12
C VAL A 325 35.14 -7.52 -18.83
N THR A 326 36.14 -8.00 -18.10
CA THR A 326 37.38 -8.57 -18.64
C THR A 326 37.79 -9.76 -17.80
N GLY A 327 38.20 -10.85 -18.47
CA GLY A 327 38.68 -12.03 -17.77
C GLY A 327 40.14 -11.91 -17.32
N THR A 328 40.53 -12.72 -16.34
CA THR A 328 41.84 -12.71 -15.67
C THR A 328 42.58 -14.05 -15.75
N PRO A 329 42.78 -14.63 -16.96
CA PRO A 329 43.38 -15.96 -17.09
C PRO A 329 44.79 -16.00 -16.47
N GLY A 330 45.01 -16.95 -15.57
CA GLY A 330 46.27 -17.17 -14.87
C GLY A 330 46.48 -16.24 -13.67
N ALA A 331 45.49 -15.45 -13.26
CA ALA A 331 45.56 -14.52 -12.14
C ALA A 331 44.32 -14.64 -11.23
N GLU A 332 44.40 -14.07 -10.03
CA GLU A 332 43.24 -14.03 -9.12
C GLU A 332 42.09 -13.17 -9.67
N ASN A 333 40.85 -13.56 -9.43
CA ASN A 333 39.65 -12.87 -9.93
C ASN A 333 39.22 -11.66 -9.07
N ASP A 334 39.90 -11.38 -7.96
CA ASP A 334 39.64 -10.21 -7.10
C ASP A 334 39.54 -8.86 -7.87
N PRO A 335 40.28 -8.61 -8.97
CA PRO A 335 40.13 -7.40 -9.79
C PRO A 335 38.88 -7.36 -10.69
N CYS A 336 37.97 -8.35 -10.61
CA CYS A 336 36.78 -8.42 -11.44
C CYS A 336 35.91 -7.16 -11.31
N GLU A 337 35.81 -6.40 -12.40
CA GLU A 337 34.80 -5.37 -12.60
C GLU A 337 33.51 -6.04 -13.09
N PRO A 338 32.42 -6.07 -12.30
CA PRO A 338 31.19 -6.75 -12.69
C PRO A 338 30.59 -6.11 -13.95
N LEU A 339 30.16 -6.94 -14.89
CA LEU A 339 29.34 -6.50 -16.02
C LEU A 339 28.02 -5.94 -15.46
N PRO A 340 27.63 -4.68 -15.76
CA PRO A 340 26.46 -4.06 -15.12
C PRO A 340 25.14 -4.78 -15.41
N ALA A 341 24.95 -5.20 -16.67
CA ALA A 341 23.73 -5.88 -17.14
C ALA A 341 24.03 -6.74 -18.38
N ARG A 342 23.11 -7.66 -18.70
CA ARG A 342 23.12 -8.49 -19.91
C ARG A 342 21.70 -8.77 -20.40
N ALA A 343 21.57 -9.34 -21.59
CA ALA A 343 20.30 -9.90 -22.03
C ALA A 343 19.99 -11.18 -21.23
N VAL A 344 18.76 -11.32 -20.70
CA VAL A 344 18.34 -12.43 -19.82
C VAL A 344 17.17 -13.27 -20.34
N GLY A 345 16.66 -13.00 -21.55
CA GLY A 345 15.54 -13.75 -22.11
C GLY A 345 14.29 -13.76 -21.22
N ASP A 346 13.52 -14.84 -21.29
CA ASP A 346 12.36 -15.13 -20.43
C ASP A 346 12.74 -15.98 -19.20
N HIS A 347 13.99 -16.45 -19.11
CA HIS A 347 14.50 -17.27 -18.00
C HIS A 347 16.03 -17.34 -17.94
N VAL A 348 16.59 -17.58 -16.75
CA VAL A 348 18.04 -17.78 -16.56
C VAL A 348 18.37 -18.85 -15.50
N ARG A 349 19.60 -19.37 -15.54
CA ARG A 349 20.16 -20.31 -14.55
C ARG A 349 20.63 -19.66 -13.25
N GLY A 350 21.03 -18.39 -13.34
CA GLY A 350 21.58 -17.64 -12.24
C GLY A 350 21.61 -16.16 -12.50
N LEU A 351 21.59 -15.39 -11.42
CA LEU A 351 21.73 -13.95 -11.40
C LEU A 351 23.22 -13.64 -11.25
N HIS A 352 23.87 -13.32 -12.37
CA HIS A 352 25.33 -13.16 -12.45
C HIS A 352 25.76 -11.73 -12.78
N THR A 353 24.81 -10.82 -13.00
CA THR A 353 25.04 -9.37 -13.08
C THR A 353 24.18 -8.63 -12.05
N PRO A 354 24.57 -7.41 -11.64
CA PRO A 354 23.71 -6.55 -10.81
C PRO A 354 22.34 -6.28 -11.46
N GLY A 355 22.26 -6.22 -12.78
CA GLY A 355 21.02 -5.96 -13.52
C GLY A 355 20.10 -7.16 -13.75
N ASP A 356 20.55 -8.40 -13.51
CA ASP A 356 19.76 -9.61 -13.87
C ASP A 356 18.41 -9.68 -13.14
N LEU A 357 18.38 -9.39 -11.83
CA LEU A 357 17.15 -9.43 -11.03
C LEU A 357 16.11 -8.44 -11.57
N ALA A 358 16.52 -7.20 -11.82
CA ALA A 358 15.65 -6.15 -12.34
C ALA A 358 15.14 -6.47 -13.75
N ALA A 359 15.99 -7.04 -14.61
CA ALA A 359 15.62 -7.40 -15.99
C ALA A 359 14.59 -8.54 -16.04
N LEU A 360 14.63 -9.49 -15.10
CA LEU A 360 13.63 -10.57 -14.98
C LEU A 360 12.32 -10.10 -14.30
N ALA A 361 12.40 -9.09 -13.45
CA ALA A 361 11.22 -8.49 -12.83
C ALA A 361 10.55 -7.42 -13.73
N GLU A 362 11.19 -7.04 -14.84
CA GLU A 362 10.64 -6.06 -15.78
C GLU A 362 9.25 -6.50 -16.29
N GLY A 363 8.28 -5.60 -16.20
CA GLY A 363 6.89 -5.85 -16.57
C GLY A 363 6.04 -6.46 -15.45
N ASP A 364 6.62 -6.79 -14.29
CA ASP A 364 5.86 -7.21 -13.12
C ASP A 364 4.99 -6.04 -12.61
N PRO A 365 3.67 -6.23 -12.45
CA PRO A 365 2.77 -5.18 -11.97
C PRO A 365 2.95 -4.80 -10.48
N MET A 366 3.74 -5.53 -9.69
CA MET A 366 3.87 -5.34 -8.24
C MET A 366 4.61 -4.05 -7.86
N LEU A 367 3.88 -3.10 -7.28
CA LEU A 367 4.43 -1.84 -6.78
C LEU A 367 5.22 -2.05 -5.49
N GLY A 368 6.41 -1.46 -5.38
CA GLY A 368 7.26 -1.51 -4.19
C GLY A 368 7.98 -2.84 -3.97
N MET A 369 7.87 -3.77 -4.93
CA MET A 369 8.51 -5.08 -4.88
C MET A 369 9.14 -5.41 -6.23
N THR A 370 10.35 -5.97 -6.20
CA THR A 370 10.96 -6.63 -7.36
C THR A 370 10.84 -8.13 -7.15
N ALA A 371 10.06 -8.82 -7.98
CA ALA A 371 9.78 -10.24 -7.81
C ALA A 371 10.27 -11.08 -9.00
N VAL A 372 10.98 -12.18 -8.70
CA VAL A 372 11.45 -13.15 -9.69
C VAL A 372 11.11 -14.55 -9.21
N LYS A 373 10.28 -15.26 -9.98
CA LYS A 373 9.90 -16.65 -9.66
C LYS A 373 11.08 -17.59 -9.91
N PHE A 374 11.17 -18.66 -9.13
CA PHE A 374 12.13 -19.72 -9.37
C PHE A 374 11.49 -21.12 -9.35
N VAL A 375 12.05 -22.01 -10.15
CA VAL A 375 11.77 -23.44 -10.16
C VAL A 375 13.03 -24.19 -9.72
N LEU A 376 12.91 -25.00 -8.67
CA LEU A 376 13.92 -25.98 -8.28
C LEU A 376 13.44 -27.38 -8.69
N ASP A 377 14.05 -27.98 -9.71
CA ASP A 377 13.74 -29.34 -10.18
C ASP A 377 14.60 -30.38 -9.44
N MET A 378 14.04 -30.98 -8.40
CA MET A 378 14.72 -31.99 -7.59
C MET A 378 14.99 -33.28 -8.37
N ALA A 379 14.17 -33.62 -9.36
CA ALA A 379 14.36 -34.82 -10.18
C ALA A 379 15.52 -34.67 -11.18
N SER A 380 15.89 -33.44 -11.52
CA SER A 380 17.01 -33.12 -12.40
C SER A 380 18.32 -32.84 -11.64
N GLY A 381 18.37 -33.12 -10.35
CA GLY A 381 19.55 -32.88 -9.50
C GLY A 381 19.65 -31.44 -9.03
N ASP A 382 18.54 -30.90 -8.52
CA ASP A 382 18.42 -29.54 -7.97
C ASP A 382 18.77 -28.44 -8.97
N VAL A 383 18.29 -28.59 -10.20
CA VAL A 383 18.41 -27.54 -11.23
C VAL A 383 17.56 -26.34 -10.82
N VAL A 384 18.17 -25.17 -10.67
CA VAL A 384 17.49 -23.89 -10.42
C VAL A 384 17.25 -23.16 -11.73
N THR A 385 16.07 -22.57 -11.87
CA THR A 385 15.71 -21.69 -12.99
C THR A 385 14.96 -20.48 -12.46
N PHE A 386 15.37 -19.27 -12.86
CA PHE A 386 14.68 -18.03 -12.58
C PHE A 386 13.85 -17.61 -13.79
N LEU A 387 12.63 -17.12 -13.56
CA LEU A 387 11.66 -16.84 -14.61
C LEU A 387 11.39 -15.34 -14.71
N LYS A 388 11.26 -14.83 -15.94
CA LYS A 388 10.75 -13.47 -16.18
C LYS A 388 9.27 -13.42 -15.81
N ALA A 389 8.92 -12.61 -14.81
CA ALA A 389 7.60 -12.63 -14.19
C ALA A 389 6.48 -12.23 -15.15
N ALA A 390 6.76 -11.30 -16.08
CA ALA A 390 5.82 -10.82 -17.10
C ALA A 390 5.51 -11.88 -18.17
N ASP A 391 6.47 -12.74 -18.51
CA ASP A 391 6.31 -13.76 -19.54
C ASP A 391 5.68 -15.04 -18.98
N TRP A 392 5.93 -15.33 -17.70
CA TRP A 392 5.48 -16.55 -17.02
C TRP A 392 4.64 -16.22 -15.78
N ASP A 393 3.34 -16.02 -16.00
CA ASP A 393 2.38 -15.69 -14.95
C ASP A 393 2.23 -16.80 -13.89
N LEU A 394 2.45 -18.07 -14.24
CA LEU A 394 2.44 -19.22 -13.34
C LEU A 394 3.65 -20.15 -13.55
N HIS A 395 4.10 -20.81 -12.48
CA HIS A 395 5.07 -21.92 -12.61
C HIS A 395 4.54 -23.04 -13.53
N TYR A 396 3.22 -23.25 -13.53
CA TYR A 396 2.56 -24.25 -14.38
C TYR A 396 2.72 -23.97 -15.87
N THR A 397 2.57 -22.71 -16.32
CA THR A 397 2.71 -22.37 -17.76
C THR A 397 4.14 -22.61 -18.21
N PHE A 398 5.13 -22.17 -17.43
CA PHE A 398 6.54 -22.43 -17.72
C PHE A 398 6.84 -23.93 -17.78
N ILE A 399 6.43 -24.70 -16.76
CA ILE A 399 6.72 -26.13 -16.70
C ILE A 399 6.01 -26.87 -17.86
N ARG A 400 4.74 -26.57 -18.13
CA ARG A 400 3.99 -27.18 -19.23
C ARG A 400 4.68 -26.94 -20.58
N GLU A 401 5.05 -25.70 -20.87
CA GLU A 401 5.48 -25.31 -22.21
C GLU A 401 6.98 -25.53 -22.42
N ARG A 402 7.81 -25.19 -21.43
CA ARG A 402 9.28 -25.27 -21.54
C ARG A 402 9.86 -26.61 -21.09
N ILE A 403 9.28 -27.24 -20.07
CA ILE A 403 9.80 -28.51 -19.52
C ILE A 403 9.07 -29.72 -20.12
N ASP A 404 7.74 -29.71 -20.15
CA ASP A 404 6.95 -30.82 -20.67
C ASP A 404 6.79 -30.76 -22.22
N GLY A 405 7.14 -29.62 -22.84
CA GLY A 405 7.09 -29.42 -24.29
C GLY A 405 5.68 -29.43 -24.88
N LEU A 406 4.67 -29.09 -24.06
CA LEU A 406 3.28 -29.06 -24.48
C LEU A 406 2.93 -27.70 -25.13
N PRO A 407 1.95 -27.66 -26.05
CA PRO A 407 1.53 -26.40 -26.67
C PRO A 407 0.95 -25.41 -25.65
N HIS A 408 1.15 -24.12 -25.94
CA HIS A 408 0.48 -23.00 -25.28
C HIS A 408 -1.05 -23.14 -25.38
N LEU A 409 -1.74 -22.77 -24.30
CA LEU A 409 -3.20 -22.77 -24.22
C LEU A 409 -3.71 -21.34 -24.14
N ASP A 410 -4.48 -20.92 -25.15
CA ASP A 410 -5.16 -19.62 -25.16
C ASP A 410 -6.33 -19.64 -24.17
N ARG A 411 -6.17 -18.92 -23.05
CA ARG A 411 -7.18 -18.82 -21.99
C ARG A 411 -8.42 -18.03 -22.42
N CYS A 412 -8.35 -17.25 -23.49
CA CYS A 412 -9.51 -16.56 -24.03
C CYS A 412 -10.47 -17.53 -24.76
N GLU A 413 -9.95 -18.65 -25.29
CA GLU A 413 -10.74 -19.70 -25.93
C GLU A 413 -11.34 -20.69 -24.92
N PRO A 414 -12.68 -20.86 -24.84
CA PRO A 414 -13.33 -21.62 -23.77
C PRO A 414 -12.85 -23.07 -23.60
N VAL A 415 -12.55 -23.77 -24.70
CA VAL A 415 -12.09 -25.17 -24.66
C VAL A 415 -10.67 -25.26 -24.10
N GLN A 416 -9.80 -24.36 -24.54
CA GLN A 416 -8.41 -24.31 -24.08
C GLN A 416 -8.34 -23.83 -22.62
N ARG A 417 -9.21 -22.91 -22.21
CA ARG A 417 -9.37 -22.50 -20.81
C ARG A 417 -9.75 -23.66 -19.89
N GLU A 418 -10.69 -24.50 -20.30
CA GLU A 418 -11.08 -25.68 -19.51
C GLU A 418 -9.92 -26.67 -19.36
N GLU A 419 -9.21 -26.97 -20.46
CA GLU A 419 -8.02 -27.83 -20.43
C GLU A 419 -6.94 -27.24 -19.50
N PHE A 420 -6.73 -25.92 -19.60
CA PHE A 420 -5.79 -25.19 -18.77
C PHE A 420 -6.13 -25.34 -17.28
N ASN A 421 -7.39 -25.09 -16.91
CA ASN A 421 -7.86 -25.14 -15.53
C ASN A 421 -7.69 -26.52 -14.90
N VAL A 422 -8.01 -27.59 -15.65
CA VAL A 422 -7.83 -28.97 -15.18
C VAL A 422 -6.35 -29.27 -14.95
N GLY A 423 -5.49 -28.99 -15.95
CA GLY A 423 -4.06 -29.29 -15.85
C GLY A 423 -3.37 -28.46 -14.75
N TRP A 424 -3.75 -27.20 -14.60
CA TRP A 424 -3.24 -26.32 -13.55
C TRP A 424 -3.64 -26.81 -12.14
N TRP A 425 -4.87 -27.28 -11.98
CA TRP A 425 -5.32 -27.87 -10.72
C TRP A 425 -4.55 -29.15 -10.38
N GLU A 426 -4.41 -30.08 -11.33
CA GLU A 426 -3.65 -31.32 -11.15
C GLU A 426 -2.17 -31.06 -10.82
N PHE A 427 -1.58 -30.04 -11.45
CA PHE A 427 -0.24 -29.57 -11.13
C PHE A 427 -0.18 -29.07 -9.69
N SER A 428 -1.12 -28.21 -9.28
CA SER A 428 -1.12 -27.59 -7.96
C SER A 428 -1.31 -28.63 -6.83
N GLU A 429 -2.20 -29.59 -7.04
CA GLU A 429 -2.39 -30.75 -6.16
C GLU A 429 -1.10 -31.55 -5.92
N ARG A 430 -0.25 -31.65 -6.95
CA ARG A 430 1.00 -32.42 -6.87
C ARG A 430 2.16 -31.62 -6.29
N GLU A 431 2.33 -30.37 -6.73
CA GLU A 431 3.53 -29.57 -6.45
C GLU A 431 3.37 -28.56 -5.31
N TYR A 432 2.15 -28.15 -4.95
CA TYR A 432 1.87 -27.22 -3.86
C TYR A 432 1.15 -27.86 -2.66
N PHE A 433 0.23 -28.81 -2.88
CA PHE A 433 -0.68 -29.30 -1.83
C PHE A 433 -0.29 -30.65 -1.21
N ARG A 434 0.91 -31.17 -1.51
CA ARG A 434 1.47 -32.38 -0.89
C ARG A 434 2.85 -32.11 -0.35
N VAL A 435 3.33 -32.81 0.66
CA VAL A 435 4.76 -32.72 1.08
C VAL A 435 5.60 -33.74 0.32
N GLU A 436 5.11 -34.99 0.25
CA GLU A 436 5.81 -36.10 -0.41
C GLU A 436 5.42 -36.22 -1.90
N GLY A 437 6.39 -36.63 -2.73
CA GLY A 437 6.17 -36.90 -4.15
C GLY A 437 6.19 -35.67 -5.06
N ARG A 438 6.53 -34.48 -4.54
CA ARG A 438 6.85 -33.30 -5.36
C ARG A 438 8.04 -33.58 -6.25
N ARG A 439 8.02 -33.04 -7.47
CA ARG A 439 9.22 -32.90 -8.30
C ARG A 439 9.87 -31.53 -8.11
N TYR A 440 9.04 -30.51 -7.92
CA TYR A 440 9.50 -29.13 -7.88
C TYR A 440 9.34 -28.50 -6.49
N LEU A 441 10.31 -27.68 -6.09
CA LEU A 441 10.10 -26.66 -5.07
C LEU A 441 10.00 -25.31 -5.78
N LEU A 442 8.92 -24.58 -5.53
CA LEU A 442 8.52 -23.40 -6.31
C LEU A 442 8.44 -22.22 -5.37
N GLY A 443 8.98 -21.07 -5.76
CA GLY A 443 8.95 -19.89 -4.91
C GLY A 443 9.33 -18.63 -5.66
N THR A 444 9.50 -17.54 -4.92
CA THR A 444 9.78 -16.22 -5.47
C THR A 444 10.89 -15.56 -4.67
N LEU A 445 11.86 -14.98 -5.38
CA LEU A 445 12.78 -13.99 -4.84
C LEU A 445 12.08 -12.64 -4.85
N VAL A 446 11.97 -11.99 -3.69
CA VAL A 446 11.33 -10.68 -3.56
C VAL A 446 12.28 -9.70 -2.91
N HIS A 447 12.53 -8.56 -3.56
CA HIS A 447 13.11 -7.39 -2.90
C HIS A 447 11.99 -6.43 -2.53
N HIS A 448 11.78 -6.25 -1.22
CA HIS A 448 10.84 -5.30 -0.64
C HIS A 448 11.54 -3.96 -0.52
N ALA A 449 11.28 -3.07 -1.48
CA ALA A 449 12.01 -1.83 -1.67
C ALA A 449 11.98 -0.99 -0.38
N GLY A 450 10.78 -0.79 0.20
CA GLY A 450 10.56 0.10 1.34
C GLY A 450 11.27 -0.30 2.65
N ALA A 451 11.63 -1.57 2.81
CA ALA A 451 12.37 -2.08 3.98
C ALA A 451 13.82 -2.48 3.65
N ASP A 452 14.25 -2.28 2.39
CA ASP A 452 15.46 -2.88 1.81
C ASP A 452 15.66 -4.35 2.21
N LEU A 453 14.59 -5.15 2.11
CA LEU A 453 14.56 -6.53 2.59
C LEU A 453 14.47 -7.50 1.42
N TYR A 454 15.39 -8.46 1.36
CA TYR A 454 15.45 -9.49 0.32
C TYR A 454 14.94 -10.81 0.88
N THR A 455 13.80 -11.29 0.37
CA THR A 455 13.14 -12.51 0.87
C THR A 455 13.05 -13.61 -0.18
N VAL A 456 13.06 -14.85 0.30
CA VAL A 456 12.61 -16.04 -0.41
C VAL A 456 11.24 -16.39 0.14
N GLU A 457 10.22 -16.36 -0.73
CA GLU A 457 8.83 -16.56 -0.36
C GLU A 457 8.22 -17.75 -1.10
N PHE A 458 7.32 -18.44 -0.41
CA PHE A 458 6.54 -19.56 -0.94
C PHE A 458 5.08 -19.15 -1.01
N THR A 459 4.38 -19.62 -2.06
CA THR A 459 2.99 -19.25 -2.34
C THR A 459 2.07 -19.54 -1.13
N PRO A 460 1.14 -18.64 -0.78
CA PRO A 460 0.09 -18.95 0.18
C PRO A 460 -0.67 -20.23 -0.20
N GLY A 461 -1.03 -21.02 0.81
CA GLY A 461 -1.63 -22.34 0.62
C GLY A 461 -0.66 -23.46 0.22
N ASP A 462 0.61 -23.17 -0.06
CA ASP A 462 1.64 -24.21 -0.18
C ASP A 462 1.85 -24.93 1.16
N VAL A 463 1.68 -26.26 1.17
CA VAL A 463 1.92 -27.11 2.35
C VAL A 463 3.40 -27.46 2.55
N ILE A 464 4.31 -26.73 1.89
CA ILE A 464 5.76 -26.89 1.98
C ILE A 464 6.23 -27.01 3.43
N SER A 465 7.09 -28.00 3.68
CA SER A 465 7.67 -28.27 4.99
C SER A 465 8.88 -27.37 5.28
N GLY A 466 9.23 -27.18 6.57
CA GLY A 466 10.43 -26.41 6.93
C GLY A 466 11.71 -26.94 6.28
N GLU A 467 11.89 -28.27 6.22
CA GLU A 467 13.07 -28.86 5.54
C GLU A 467 13.10 -28.56 4.04
N GLN A 468 11.95 -28.53 3.36
CA GLN A 468 11.87 -28.14 1.96
C GLN A 468 12.13 -26.65 1.76
N MET A 469 11.65 -25.77 2.65
CA MET A 469 11.99 -24.34 2.62
C MET A 469 13.51 -24.14 2.74
N LYS A 470 14.14 -24.83 3.69
CA LYS A 470 15.61 -24.80 3.90
C LYS A 470 16.36 -25.29 2.66
N HIS A 471 15.92 -26.40 2.07
CA HIS A 471 16.51 -26.96 0.85
C HIS A 471 16.41 -25.99 -0.32
N ALA A 472 15.20 -25.49 -0.61
CA ALA A 472 14.98 -24.50 -1.67
C ALA A 472 15.84 -23.25 -1.46
N PHE A 473 15.86 -22.68 -0.25
CA PHE A 473 16.67 -21.51 0.07
C PHE A 473 18.14 -21.73 -0.29
N PHE A 474 18.81 -22.75 0.27
CA PHE A 474 20.24 -22.95 0.03
C PHE A 474 20.57 -23.40 -1.40
N ALA A 475 19.66 -24.07 -2.10
CA ALA A 475 19.84 -24.38 -3.52
C ALA A 475 19.83 -23.09 -4.36
N VAL A 476 18.80 -22.25 -4.17
CA VAL A 476 18.65 -20.98 -4.92
C VAL A 476 19.77 -20.00 -4.60
N MET A 477 20.18 -19.88 -3.33
CA MET A 477 21.20 -18.92 -2.91
C MET A 477 22.58 -19.15 -3.56
N ARG A 478 22.85 -20.33 -4.15
CA ARG A 478 24.11 -20.57 -4.89
C ARG A 478 24.17 -19.80 -6.21
N HIS A 479 23.02 -19.37 -6.71
CA HIS A 479 22.85 -18.77 -8.03
C HIS A 479 22.43 -17.28 -7.96
N VAL A 480 22.56 -16.64 -6.80
CA VAL A 480 22.22 -15.21 -6.60
C VAL A 480 23.44 -14.41 -6.13
N PRO A 481 23.52 -13.10 -6.45
CA PRO A 481 24.51 -12.23 -5.85
C PRO A 481 24.20 -12.02 -4.35
N GLU A 482 25.25 -11.81 -3.56
CA GLU A 482 25.16 -11.49 -2.14
C GLU A 482 24.20 -12.41 -1.33
N PRO A 483 24.37 -13.74 -1.39
CA PRO A 483 23.41 -14.70 -0.83
C PRO A 483 23.10 -14.50 0.66
N LYS A 484 24.03 -13.87 1.40
CA LYS A 484 23.87 -13.58 2.83
C LYS A 484 22.84 -12.47 3.13
N ARG A 485 22.41 -11.68 2.13
CA ARG A 485 21.37 -10.65 2.27
C ARG A 485 19.95 -11.23 2.26
N TRP A 486 19.77 -12.44 1.74
CA TRP A 486 18.47 -13.06 1.56
C TRP A 486 18.03 -13.82 2.81
N VAL A 487 16.72 -13.81 3.08
CA VAL A 487 16.10 -14.51 4.21
C VAL A 487 14.81 -15.22 3.79
N VAL A 488 14.43 -16.31 4.45
CA VAL A 488 13.10 -16.91 4.25
C VAL A 488 12.06 -16.07 4.99
N ARG A 489 10.98 -15.70 4.29
CA ARG A 489 9.79 -15.10 4.90
C ARG A 489 8.60 -16.07 4.78
N PRO A 490 8.23 -16.78 5.85
CA PRO A 490 7.09 -17.68 5.82
C PRO A 490 5.77 -16.90 5.81
N GLN A 491 4.76 -17.45 5.12
CA GLN A 491 3.38 -16.96 5.23
C GLN A 491 2.77 -17.32 6.61
N PRO A 492 1.71 -16.64 7.08
CA PRO A 492 1.12 -16.90 8.39
C PRO A 492 0.79 -18.38 8.67
N GLU A 493 0.22 -19.09 7.71
CA GLU A 493 -0.11 -20.52 7.80
C GLU A 493 1.11 -21.46 7.71
N GLN A 494 2.27 -20.91 7.34
CA GLN A 494 3.55 -21.62 7.23
C GLN A 494 4.42 -21.47 8.49
N ILE A 495 4.11 -20.53 9.41
CA ILE A 495 4.93 -20.22 10.59
C ILE A 495 5.23 -21.49 11.40
N GLU A 496 4.22 -22.28 11.76
CA GLU A 496 4.43 -23.50 12.56
C GLU A 496 5.35 -24.53 11.87
N ARG A 497 5.31 -24.60 10.53
CA ARG A 497 6.22 -25.46 9.75
C ARG A 497 7.63 -24.87 9.72
N ALA A 498 7.75 -23.56 9.57
CA ALA A 498 9.04 -22.85 9.61
C ALA A 498 9.73 -22.95 10.98
N ARG A 499 8.97 -22.97 12.09
CA ARG A 499 9.54 -23.15 13.44
C ARG A 499 10.30 -24.47 13.61
N THR A 500 10.06 -25.48 12.77
CA THR A 500 10.80 -26.75 12.81
C THR A 500 12.28 -26.61 12.40
N ILE A 501 12.62 -25.54 11.67
CA ILE A 501 13.96 -25.22 11.17
C ILE A 501 14.51 -23.93 11.79
N ASP A 502 13.94 -23.47 12.91
CA ASP A 502 14.33 -22.22 13.55
C ASP A 502 15.84 -22.20 13.89
N GLY A 503 16.52 -21.10 13.53
CA GLY A 503 17.98 -20.96 13.64
C GLY A 503 18.82 -21.82 12.67
N GLN A 504 18.21 -22.59 11.75
CA GLN A 504 18.92 -23.40 10.74
C GLN A 504 18.98 -22.76 9.34
N VAL A 505 18.17 -21.73 9.11
CA VAL A 505 18.12 -20.92 7.89
C VAL A 505 17.78 -19.48 8.28
N PRO A 506 18.30 -18.44 7.61
CA PRO A 506 17.92 -17.07 7.90
C PRO A 506 16.41 -16.89 7.72
N MET A 507 15.73 -16.36 8.73
CA MET A 507 14.27 -16.15 8.72
C MET A 507 13.90 -14.82 9.34
N VAL A 508 12.84 -14.22 8.80
CA VAL A 508 12.21 -13.00 9.33
C VAL A 508 10.73 -13.23 9.53
N SER A 509 10.11 -12.36 10.31
CA SER A 509 8.68 -12.42 10.56
C SER A 509 7.88 -12.11 9.29
N PRO A 510 6.63 -12.61 9.16
CA PRO A 510 5.77 -12.29 8.00
C PRO A 510 5.51 -10.78 7.86
N ASP A 511 5.54 -10.03 8.96
CA ASP A 511 5.34 -8.58 9.00
C ASP A 511 6.63 -7.77 8.79
N ALA A 512 7.80 -8.40 8.70
CA ALA A 512 9.09 -7.71 8.56
C ALA A 512 9.16 -6.72 7.39
N PRO A 513 8.61 -7.00 6.19
CA PRO A 513 8.61 -6.02 5.10
C PRO A 513 7.85 -4.72 5.39
N PHE A 514 6.97 -4.71 6.40
CA PHE A 514 6.11 -3.59 6.73
C PHE A 514 6.61 -2.81 7.97
N ARG A 515 7.70 -3.26 8.61
CA ARG A 515 8.28 -2.61 9.78
C ARG A 515 9.40 -1.65 9.38
N GLY A 516 9.36 -0.43 9.92
CA GLY A 516 10.43 0.56 9.72
C GLY A 516 10.61 0.99 8.26
N LEU A 517 9.51 1.03 7.50
CA LEU A 517 9.52 1.47 6.11
C LEU A 517 10.17 2.86 6.00
N SER A 518 11.10 3.02 5.07
CA SER A 518 11.72 4.32 4.76
C SER A 518 11.13 4.98 3.52
N PHE A 519 10.48 4.21 2.64
CA PHE A 519 9.73 4.73 1.49
C PHE A 519 8.66 3.75 0.99
N GLN A 520 7.67 4.26 0.25
CA GLN A 520 6.58 3.51 -0.37
C GLN A 520 6.31 4.08 -1.76
N LEU A 521 6.34 3.22 -2.77
CA LEU A 521 6.04 3.60 -4.16
C LEU A 521 4.54 3.47 -4.42
N LEU A 522 3.94 4.47 -5.07
CA LEU A 522 2.49 4.57 -5.21
C LEU A 522 2.05 4.65 -6.67
N THR A 523 2.51 5.67 -7.41
CA THR A 523 2.19 5.84 -8.84
C THR A 523 3.48 5.98 -9.64
N PRO A 524 3.84 5.00 -10.49
CA PRO A 524 4.96 5.12 -11.40
C PRO A 524 4.70 6.17 -12.49
N GLY A 525 5.75 6.77 -13.02
CA GLY A 525 5.68 7.68 -14.15
C GLY A 525 6.88 8.62 -14.21
N VAL A 526 6.89 9.46 -15.24
CA VAL A 526 7.90 10.51 -15.44
C VAL A 526 7.22 11.87 -15.36
N ALA A 527 7.89 12.82 -14.73
CA ALA A 527 7.48 14.21 -14.62
C ALA A 527 8.65 15.16 -14.80
N TYR A 528 8.36 16.34 -15.35
CA TYR A 528 9.27 17.47 -15.38
C TYR A 528 8.63 18.61 -14.58
N GLY A 529 9.37 19.20 -13.66
CA GLY A 529 8.85 20.29 -12.84
C GLY A 529 9.88 20.88 -11.89
N THR A 530 9.51 21.97 -11.22
CA THR A 530 10.34 22.56 -10.16
C THR A 530 10.10 21.81 -8.86
N LEU A 531 11.14 21.23 -8.26
CA LEU A 531 11.02 20.55 -6.98
C LEU A 531 10.85 21.58 -5.85
N ARG A 532 9.78 21.49 -5.08
CA ARG A 532 9.47 22.42 -3.97
C ARG A 532 9.04 21.68 -2.73
N PHE A 533 9.48 22.15 -1.57
CA PHE A 533 8.87 21.75 -0.30
C PHE A 533 7.72 22.71 0.04
N VAL A 534 6.55 22.16 0.32
CA VAL A 534 5.39 22.89 0.82
C VAL A 534 4.79 22.06 1.96
N PRO A 535 4.76 22.56 3.21
CA PRO A 535 4.11 21.83 4.30
C PRO A 535 2.62 21.69 4.00
N ALA A 536 1.99 20.60 4.47
CA ALA A 536 0.64 20.26 4.01
C ALA A 536 -0.39 21.36 4.30
N GLU A 537 -0.28 22.04 5.46
CA GLU A 537 -1.11 23.20 5.85
C GLU A 537 -1.02 24.39 4.88
N ALA A 538 0.09 24.51 4.16
CA ALA A 538 0.30 25.60 3.21
C ALA A 538 -0.11 25.24 1.78
N LEU A 539 -0.48 23.98 1.49
CA LEU A 539 -0.77 23.53 0.12
C LEU A 539 -1.94 24.30 -0.50
N GLU A 540 -2.99 24.61 0.27
CA GLU A 540 -4.17 25.30 -0.24
C GLU A 540 -3.91 26.78 -0.58
N SER A 541 -3.01 27.42 0.18
CA SER A 541 -2.69 28.84 0.02
C SER A 541 -1.51 29.09 -0.92
N THR A 542 -0.73 28.06 -1.24
CA THR A 542 0.44 28.16 -2.10
C THR A 542 0.06 28.04 -3.58
N ALA A 543 0.56 28.96 -4.40
CA ALA A 543 0.37 28.90 -5.85
C ALA A 543 1.19 27.75 -6.46
N LEU A 544 0.52 26.60 -6.64
CA LEU A 544 1.04 25.39 -7.27
C LEU A 544 0.37 25.16 -8.63
N GLY A 545 1.09 24.54 -9.55
CA GLY A 545 0.56 24.18 -10.86
C GLY A 545 1.18 22.93 -11.47
N PRO A 546 0.82 22.60 -12.72
CA PRO A 546 1.18 21.34 -13.39
C PRO A 546 2.67 21.23 -13.75
N ARG A 547 3.50 22.17 -13.29
CA ARG A 547 4.96 22.22 -13.47
C ARG A 547 5.71 22.22 -12.14
N ASP A 548 5.02 21.98 -11.03
CA ASP A 548 5.63 21.86 -9.71
C ASP A 548 5.65 20.39 -9.30
N ILE A 549 6.77 19.93 -8.73
CA ILE A 549 6.89 18.63 -8.05
C ILE A 549 6.96 18.94 -6.57
N VAL A 550 5.99 18.45 -5.81
CA VAL A 550 5.78 18.87 -4.42
C VAL A 550 6.27 17.80 -3.46
N VAL A 551 7.10 18.21 -2.51
CA VAL A 551 7.45 17.46 -1.30
C VAL A 551 6.66 18.06 -0.14
N THR A 552 5.94 17.23 0.63
CA THR A 552 5.12 17.67 1.78
C THR A 552 5.33 16.75 2.98
N ASP A 553 5.14 17.28 4.18
CA ASP A 553 5.48 16.65 5.47
C ASP A 553 4.45 15.61 5.96
N ARG A 554 3.21 15.64 5.44
CA ARG A 554 2.16 14.67 5.74
C ARG A 554 1.33 14.32 4.50
N VAL A 555 0.51 13.28 4.60
CA VAL A 555 -0.48 12.96 3.56
C VAL A 555 -1.51 14.08 3.58
N PRO A 556 -1.60 14.89 2.52
CA PRO A 556 -2.58 15.96 2.51
C PRO A 556 -3.97 15.38 2.22
N ASN A 557 -5.01 16.00 2.75
CA ASN A 557 -6.38 15.61 2.46
C ASN A 557 -6.71 15.75 0.95
N ASP A 558 -6.01 16.66 0.26
CA ASP A 558 -6.14 16.94 -1.16
C ASP A 558 -4.81 17.38 -1.77
N ILE A 559 -4.69 17.30 -3.10
CA ILE A 559 -3.54 17.84 -3.85
C ILE A 559 -3.99 18.66 -5.06
N PRO A 560 -3.43 19.88 -5.26
CA PRO A 560 -3.61 20.60 -6.50
C PRO A 560 -3.04 19.81 -7.69
N LEU A 561 -3.37 20.23 -8.91
CA LEU A 561 -2.81 19.65 -10.12
C LEU A 561 -1.30 19.94 -10.20
N VAL A 562 -0.49 18.95 -9.81
CA VAL A 562 0.98 19.01 -9.75
C VAL A 562 1.62 17.98 -10.68
N ALA A 563 2.87 18.23 -11.06
CA ALA A 563 3.64 17.36 -11.94
C ALA A 563 4.09 16.06 -11.23
N GLY A 564 4.33 16.11 -9.92
CA GLY A 564 4.73 14.96 -9.09
C GLY A 564 4.51 15.23 -7.61
N LEU A 565 4.40 14.17 -6.80
CA LEU A 565 4.17 14.25 -5.36
C LEU A 565 5.12 13.33 -4.58
N VAL A 566 5.69 13.85 -3.50
CA VAL A 566 6.43 13.12 -2.48
C VAL A 566 5.86 13.48 -1.10
N THR A 567 5.43 12.50 -0.31
CA THR A 567 4.96 12.72 1.07
C THR A 567 5.92 12.13 2.10
N GLU A 568 6.22 12.84 3.19
CA GLU A 568 7.05 12.29 4.29
C GLU A 568 6.29 11.26 5.15
N ALA A 569 4.96 11.21 5.02
CA ALA A 569 4.11 10.21 5.65
C ALA A 569 3.62 9.15 4.64
N PHE A 570 3.53 7.90 5.11
CA PHE A 570 3.00 6.77 4.34
C PHE A 570 1.50 6.93 4.07
N GLN A 571 1.08 6.46 2.89
CA GLN A 571 -0.30 6.58 2.41
C GLN A 571 -0.96 5.19 2.34
N THR A 572 -2.29 5.13 2.48
CA THR A 572 -3.01 3.93 2.03
C THR A 572 -3.07 3.91 0.50
N PRO A 573 -2.97 2.74 -0.15
CA PRO A 573 -3.03 2.64 -1.61
C PRO A 573 -4.33 3.20 -2.24
N LEU A 574 -5.40 3.33 -1.44
CA LEU A 574 -6.69 3.88 -1.85
C LEU A 574 -6.91 5.32 -1.37
N SER A 575 -5.87 6.02 -0.91
CA SER A 575 -5.98 7.44 -0.59
C SER A 575 -6.44 8.25 -1.80
N HIS A 576 -7.22 9.31 -1.56
CA HIS A 576 -7.71 10.17 -2.64
C HIS A 576 -6.56 10.74 -3.46
N VAL A 577 -5.50 11.16 -2.78
CA VAL A 577 -4.26 11.64 -3.39
C VAL A 577 -3.65 10.61 -4.33
N ASN A 578 -3.62 9.33 -3.95
CA ASN A 578 -3.10 8.28 -4.81
C ASN A 578 -4.04 7.96 -5.98
N ILE A 579 -5.35 7.92 -5.76
CA ILE A 579 -6.35 7.70 -6.83
C ILE A 579 -6.27 8.82 -7.88
N LEU A 580 -6.14 10.07 -7.44
CA LEU A 580 -5.95 11.23 -8.32
C LEU A 580 -4.62 11.15 -9.07
N SER A 581 -3.53 10.84 -8.38
CA SER A 581 -2.20 10.68 -8.99
C SER A 581 -2.20 9.61 -10.08
N ARG A 582 -2.83 8.45 -9.81
CA ARG A 582 -2.99 7.37 -10.81
C ARG A 582 -3.85 7.79 -11.99
N GLY A 583 -4.95 8.49 -11.75
CA GLY A 583 -5.82 9.00 -12.82
C GLY A 583 -5.07 9.95 -13.76
N ARG A 584 -4.26 10.85 -13.20
CA ARG A 584 -3.46 11.84 -13.94
C ARG A 584 -2.19 11.24 -14.57
N GLY A 585 -1.73 10.09 -14.09
CA GLY A 585 -0.38 9.59 -14.35
C GLY A 585 0.71 10.48 -13.75
N THR A 586 0.42 11.10 -12.60
CA THR A 586 1.33 11.91 -11.79
C THR A 586 2.21 10.98 -10.95
N PRO A 587 3.54 11.02 -11.08
CA PRO A 587 4.42 10.19 -10.26
C PRO A 587 4.26 10.53 -8.78
N ASN A 588 4.05 9.51 -7.94
CA ASN A 588 3.73 9.64 -6.51
C ASN A 588 4.49 8.59 -5.69
N LEU A 589 5.09 9.01 -4.57
CA LEU A 589 5.68 8.14 -3.56
C LEU A 589 5.61 8.77 -2.15
N ALA A 590 5.70 7.94 -1.12
CA ALA A 590 6.02 8.39 0.23
C ALA A 590 7.49 8.09 0.55
N LEU A 591 8.20 9.01 1.19
CA LEU A 591 9.62 8.89 1.55
C LEU A 591 9.83 9.59 2.89
N ALA A 592 10.14 8.82 3.93
CA ALA A 592 10.46 9.38 5.23
C ALA A 592 11.63 10.35 5.13
N ASP A 593 11.54 11.50 5.80
CA ASP A 593 12.57 12.55 5.80
C ASP A 593 12.97 13.01 4.37
N ALA A 594 12.00 13.10 3.45
CA ALA A 594 12.23 13.44 2.04
C ALA A 594 12.97 14.77 1.85
N ARG A 595 12.81 15.75 2.75
CA ARG A 595 13.56 17.01 2.70
C ARG A 595 15.06 16.82 2.93
N GLU A 596 15.43 15.86 3.77
CA GLU A 596 16.79 15.53 4.14
C GLU A 596 17.40 14.42 3.27
N ASP A 597 16.59 13.69 2.49
CA ASP A 597 17.06 12.63 1.60
C ASP A 597 18.14 13.16 0.63
N GLU A 598 19.29 12.48 0.62
CA GLU A 598 20.48 12.89 -0.13
C GLU A 598 20.24 12.96 -1.65
N ARG A 599 19.23 12.24 -2.17
CA ARG A 599 18.85 12.26 -3.59
C ARG A 599 17.97 13.47 -3.92
N LEU A 600 17.14 13.96 -3.01
CA LEU A 600 16.22 15.09 -3.24
C LEU A 600 16.82 16.44 -2.83
N ALA A 601 17.48 16.51 -1.66
CA ALA A 601 17.98 17.74 -1.07
C ALA A 601 18.80 18.64 -2.02
N PRO A 602 19.65 18.12 -2.94
CA PRO A 602 20.40 18.95 -3.88
C PRO A 602 19.55 19.71 -4.92
N TYR A 603 18.30 19.31 -5.12
CA TYR A 603 17.46 19.73 -6.26
C TYR A 603 16.30 20.66 -5.90
N PHE A 604 16.09 21.00 -4.62
CA PHE A 604 15.06 21.99 -4.25
C PHE A 604 15.24 23.31 -5.02
N ASP A 605 14.12 23.85 -5.48
CA ASP A 605 13.99 25.05 -6.33
C ASP A 605 14.61 24.93 -7.73
N ARG A 606 14.94 23.72 -8.19
CA ARG A 606 15.44 23.46 -9.55
C ARG A 606 14.42 22.75 -10.42
N LEU A 607 14.54 22.96 -11.73
CA LEU A 607 13.84 22.19 -12.74
C LEU A 607 14.48 20.79 -12.83
N VAL A 608 13.68 19.76 -12.58
CA VAL A 608 14.14 18.37 -12.56
C VAL A 608 13.30 17.47 -13.46
N ARG A 609 13.92 16.37 -13.87
CA ARG A 609 13.25 15.16 -14.34
C ARG A 609 13.11 14.24 -13.13
N PHE A 610 11.89 13.93 -12.75
CA PHE A 610 11.55 13.05 -11.65
C PHE A 610 10.84 11.82 -12.21
N GLU A 611 11.35 10.63 -11.89
CA GLU A 611 10.80 9.37 -12.37
C GLU A 611 10.61 8.41 -11.22
N VAL A 612 9.38 7.90 -11.09
CA VAL A 612 9.03 6.83 -10.16
C VAL A 612 8.84 5.56 -10.96
N THR A 613 9.54 4.50 -10.58
CA THR A 613 9.46 3.18 -11.21
C THR A 613 8.70 2.20 -10.30
N GLY A 614 8.59 0.94 -10.70
CA GLY A 614 7.96 -0.09 -9.85
C GLY A 614 8.77 -0.41 -8.58
N SER A 615 10.08 -0.14 -8.58
CA SER A 615 11.02 -0.58 -7.53
C SER A 615 11.84 0.53 -6.88
N ASP A 616 12.00 1.69 -7.53
CA ASP A 616 12.72 2.85 -6.98
C ASP A 616 12.27 4.18 -7.66
N PHE A 617 12.89 5.31 -7.32
CA PHE A 617 12.75 6.57 -8.03
C PHE A 617 14.11 7.16 -8.42
N THR A 618 14.12 7.99 -9.47
CA THR A 618 15.29 8.76 -9.90
C THR A 618 14.95 10.24 -10.03
N ILE A 619 15.95 11.09 -9.79
CA ILE A 619 15.84 12.53 -9.94
C ILE A 619 17.15 13.10 -10.51
N ALA A 620 17.02 13.98 -11.49
CA ALA A 620 18.14 14.69 -12.09
C ALA A 620 17.73 16.09 -12.54
N GLU A 621 18.69 17.01 -12.62
CA GLU A 621 18.45 18.34 -13.22
C GLU A 621 18.05 18.17 -14.70
N ALA A 622 16.97 18.84 -15.11
CA ALA A 622 16.41 18.68 -16.46
C ALA A 622 16.80 19.81 -17.40
N ASP A 623 16.92 19.48 -18.69
CA ASP A 623 17.04 20.47 -19.75
C ASP A 623 15.67 21.19 -19.94
N PRO A 624 15.63 22.54 -19.94
CA PRO A 624 14.40 23.29 -20.16
C PRO A 624 13.69 23.00 -21.50
N GLU A 625 14.43 22.65 -22.55
CA GLU A 625 13.87 22.31 -23.86
C GLU A 625 13.16 20.95 -23.81
N GLU A 626 13.79 19.95 -23.18
CA GLU A 626 13.21 18.63 -22.94
C GLU A 626 11.94 18.72 -22.07
N ALA A 627 11.99 19.52 -21.00
CA ALA A 627 10.82 19.76 -20.15
C ALA A 627 9.66 20.41 -20.94
N LEU A 628 9.97 21.36 -21.83
CA LEU A 628 8.97 22.02 -22.65
C LEU A 628 8.32 21.06 -23.65
N GLU A 629 9.12 20.23 -24.32
CA GLU A 629 8.61 19.18 -25.23
C GLU A 629 7.71 18.19 -24.47
N PHE A 630 8.14 17.77 -23.28
CA PHE A 630 7.35 16.89 -22.42
C PHE A 630 5.99 17.51 -22.07
N TRP A 631 5.97 18.75 -21.58
CA TRP A 631 4.72 19.42 -21.23
C TRP A 631 3.79 19.63 -22.44
N GLN A 632 4.34 19.96 -23.62
CA GLN A 632 3.54 20.09 -24.84
C GLN A 632 2.93 18.76 -25.27
N SER A 633 3.66 17.65 -25.10
CA SER A 633 3.17 16.31 -25.44
C SER A 633 2.02 15.84 -24.54
N ARG A 634 1.94 16.38 -23.31
CA ARG A 634 0.92 16.04 -22.30
C ARG A 634 -0.34 16.90 -22.39
N LEU A 635 -0.32 18.01 -23.15
CA LEU A 635 -1.53 18.80 -23.36
C LEU A 635 -2.58 17.96 -24.10
N PRO A 636 -3.86 17.98 -23.69
CA PRO A 636 -4.91 17.24 -24.37
C PRO A 636 -4.95 17.58 -25.85
N SER A 637 -4.88 16.56 -26.70
CA SER A 637 -5.06 16.71 -28.14
C SER A 637 -6.42 16.15 -28.54
N GLY A 638 -7.24 16.95 -29.21
CA GLY A 638 -8.59 16.55 -29.65
C GLY A 638 -9.68 17.56 -29.30
N PRO A 639 -10.93 17.32 -29.73
CA PRO A 639 -12.07 18.16 -29.37
C PRO A 639 -12.38 18.05 -27.86
N PRO A 640 -12.99 19.09 -27.24
CA PRO A 640 -13.44 19.00 -25.86
C PRO A 640 -14.39 17.82 -25.62
N LEU A 641 -14.26 17.17 -24.46
CA LEU A 641 -15.22 16.18 -24.00
C LEU A 641 -16.50 16.89 -23.57
N VAL A 642 -17.59 16.67 -24.30
CA VAL A 642 -18.90 17.26 -23.99
C VAL A 642 -19.72 16.26 -23.18
N PRO A 643 -20.00 16.51 -21.88
CA PRO A 643 -20.81 15.63 -21.07
C PRO A 643 -22.23 15.50 -21.62
N ARG A 644 -22.83 14.31 -21.49
CA ARG A 644 -24.26 14.15 -21.76
C ARG A 644 -25.04 14.85 -20.67
N LEU A 645 -26.08 15.57 -21.07
CA LEU A 645 -26.93 16.33 -20.17
C LEU A 645 -28.40 16.15 -20.54
N ASP A 646 -29.23 15.85 -19.56
CA ASP A 646 -30.69 15.75 -19.69
C ASP A 646 -31.37 16.63 -18.64
N THR A 647 -31.98 17.72 -19.12
CA THR A 647 -32.70 18.71 -18.30
C THR A 647 -34.21 18.47 -18.26
N SER A 648 -34.69 17.32 -18.75
CA SER A 648 -36.13 17.01 -18.81
C SER A 648 -36.69 16.43 -17.51
N VAL A 649 -35.83 15.85 -16.67
CA VAL A 649 -36.20 15.25 -15.38
C VAL A 649 -36.25 16.33 -14.30
N ARG A 650 -37.36 16.38 -13.54
CA ARG A 650 -37.63 17.40 -12.51
C ARG A 650 -38.25 16.79 -11.26
N GLY A 651 -38.14 17.51 -10.15
CA GLY A 651 -38.62 17.08 -8.83
C GLY A 651 -37.76 15.96 -8.24
N VAL A 652 -38.13 15.50 -7.05
CA VAL A 652 -37.43 14.46 -6.30
C VAL A 652 -37.55 13.10 -6.98
N GLN A 653 -36.41 12.44 -7.25
CA GLN A 653 -36.35 11.16 -7.95
C GLN A 653 -36.04 9.99 -7.02
N PRO A 654 -36.97 9.05 -6.79
CA PRO A 654 -36.68 7.82 -6.04
C PRO A 654 -35.63 6.98 -6.76
N LEU A 655 -34.54 6.62 -6.09
CA LEU A 655 -33.46 5.85 -6.72
C LEU A 655 -33.85 4.39 -7.02
N SER A 656 -34.83 3.83 -6.32
CA SER A 656 -35.40 2.51 -6.65
C SER A 656 -36.02 2.45 -8.06
N GLU A 657 -36.29 3.59 -8.68
CA GLU A 657 -36.89 3.71 -10.03
C GLU A 657 -35.90 4.21 -11.10
N ARG A 658 -34.63 4.43 -10.72
CA ARG A 658 -33.56 5.00 -11.58
C ARG A 658 -32.46 3.99 -11.83
N SER A 659 -31.56 4.23 -12.78
CA SER A 659 -30.48 3.32 -13.18
C SER A 659 -29.24 4.09 -13.67
N VAL A 660 -28.17 3.38 -14.02
CA VAL A 660 -26.98 3.97 -14.67
C VAL A 660 -27.28 4.73 -15.97
N ALA A 661 -28.42 4.46 -16.63
CA ALA A 661 -28.84 5.21 -17.82
C ALA A 661 -29.23 6.68 -17.50
N ASP A 662 -29.57 6.98 -16.25
CA ASP A 662 -30.02 8.29 -15.80
C ASP A 662 -28.86 9.24 -15.43
N ILE A 663 -27.59 8.84 -15.58
CA ILE A 663 -26.40 9.69 -15.33
C ILE A 663 -26.54 11.13 -15.91
N PRO A 664 -27.05 11.33 -17.15
CA PRO A 664 -27.20 12.68 -17.70
C PRO A 664 -28.16 13.60 -16.93
N SER A 665 -29.07 13.05 -16.09
CA SER A 665 -30.09 13.81 -15.35
C SER A 665 -29.90 13.82 -13.84
N ILE A 666 -29.31 12.76 -13.26
CA ILE A 666 -29.09 12.64 -11.80
C ILE A 666 -27.63 12.45 -11.41
N GLY A 667 -26.71 12.49 -12.38
CA GLY A 667 -25.28 12.35 -12.13
C GLY A 667 -24.79 10.92 -11.87
N GLY A 668 -23.46 10.77 -11.83
CA GLY A 668 -22.75 9.50 -11.69
C GLY A 668 -23.10 8.75 -10.42
N LYS A 669 -22.70 9.29 -9.25
CA LYS A 669 -22.96 8.67 -7.94
C LYS A 669 -24.40 8.26 -7.70
N ALA A 670 -25.39 9.12 -7.98
CA ALA A 670 -26.79 8.79 -7.73
C ALA A 670 -27.30 7.69 -8.68
N ALA A 671 -26.89 7.70 -9.94
CA ALA A 671 -27.27 6.68 -10.92
C ALA A 671 -26.64 5.32 -10.61
N GLN A 672 -25.37 5.30 -10.18
CA GLN A 672 -24.71 4.08 -9.72
C GLN A 672 -25.33 3.58 -8.40
N PHE A 673 -25.61 4.48 -7.47
CA PHE A 673 -26.35 4.15 -6.25
C PHE A 673 -27.72 3.51 -6.59
N ALA A 674 -28.44 4.06 -7.56
CA ALA A 674 -29.72 3.52 -8.00
C ALA A 674 -29.60 2.08 -8.54
N GLU A 675 -28.49 1.76 -9.20
CA GLU A 675 -28.21 0.43 -9.73
C GLU A 675 -27.95 -0.61 -8.64
N LEU A 676 -27.37 -0.20 -7.50
CA LEU A 676 -27.15 -1.10 -6.35
C LEU A 676 -28.43 -1.78 -5.84
N TYR A 677 -29.60 -1.13 -5.93
CA TYR A 677 -30.87 -1.75 -5.54
C TYR A 677 -31.26 -2.97 -6.39
N ARG A 678 -30.63 -3.16 -7.56
CA ARG A 678 -30.89 -4.29 -8.47
C ARG A 678 -29.87 -5.41 -8.34
N VAL A 679 -28.78 -5.19 -7.61
CA VAL A 679 -27.74 -6.20 -7.43
C VAL A 679 -28.25 -7.27 -6.46
N PRO A 680 -28.11 -8.57 -6.80
CA PRO A 680 -28.42 -9.67 -5.88
C PRO A 680 -27.30 -9.82 -4.85
N LEU A 681 -27.25 -8.90 -3.87
CA LEU A 681 -26.26 -8.93 -2.81
C LEU A 681 -26.36 -10.21 -1.96
N CYS A 682 -25.24 -10.61 -1.36
CA CYS A 682 -25.17 -11.81 -0.55
C CYS A 682 -25.85 -11.64 0.81
N THR A 683 -26.16 -12.76 1.48
CA THR A 683 -27.05 -12.81 2.64
C THR A 683 -26.66 -11.81 3.73
N GLY A 684 -27.59 -10.91 4.08
CA GLY A 684 -27.41 -9.94 5.17
C GLY A 684 -26.88 -8.57 4.74
N ALA A 685 -26.31 -8.46 3.53
CA ALA A 685 -25.89 -7.18 2.97
C ALA A 685 -27.10 -6.33 2.54
N THR A 686 -27.01 -5.03 2.75
CA THR A 686 -28.08 -4.08 2.43
C THR A 686 -27.54 -2.85 1.72
N VAL A 687 -28.44 -2.13 1.05
CA VAL A 687 -28.19 -0.80 0.45
C VAL A 687 -29.05 0.20 1.22
N PRO A 688 -28.57 1.43 1.49
CA PRO A 688 -29.38 2.46 2.12
C PRO A 688 -30.79 2.54 1.54
N PRO A 689 -31.86 2.36 2.33
CA PRO A 689 -33.21 2.35 1.79
C PRO A 689 -33.70 3.76 1.43
N SER A 690 -34.66 3.84 0.52
CA SER A 690 -35.43 5.05 0.23
C SER A 690 -34.64 6.30 -0.21
N ALA A 691 -33.39 6.13 -0.66
CA ALA A 691 -32.59 7.24 -1.19
C ALA A 691 -33.26 7.90 -2.41
N PHE A 692 -32.97 9.19 -2.61
CA PHE A 692 -33.47 9.95 -3.76
C PHE A 692 -32.42 10.91 -4.31
N ALA A 693 -32.66 11.41 -5.52
CA ALA A 693 -31.85 12.45 -6.13
C ALA A 693 -32.67 13.71 -6.44
N VAL A 694 -32.03 14.87 -6.30
CA VAL A 694 -32.46 16.15 -6.88
C VAL A 694 -31.76 16.30 -8.25
N PRO A 695 -32.47 16.34 -9.38
CA PRO A 695 -31.88 16.35 -10.72
C PRO A 695 -31.01 17.58 -11.03
N VAL A 696 -30.08 17.41 -11.99
CA VAL A 696 -29.11 18.43 -12.42
C VAL A 696 -29.74 19.72 -12.94
N VAL A 697 -30.96 19.67 -13.50
CA VAL A 697 -31.64 20.84 -14.08
C VAL A 697 -31.78 21.98 -13.07
N HIS A 698 -32.02 21.66 -11.80
CA HIS A 698 -32.21 22.64 -10.75
C HIS A 698 -30.92 23.40 -10.45
N SER A 699 -29.77 22.72 -10.46
CA SER A 699 -28.47 23.39 -10.31
C SER A 699 -28.16 24.35 -11.46
N ILE A 700 -28.59 24.01 -12.69
CA ILE A 700 -28.35 24.83 -13.88
C ILE A 700 -29.23 26.09 -13.85
N GLU A 701 -30.50 25.92 -13.47
CA GLU A 701 -31.44 27.03 -13.33
C GLU A 701 -31.00 27.97 -12.20
N HIS A 702 -30.57 27.42 -11.06
CA HIS A 702 -30.02 28.19 -9.93
C HIS A 702 -28.74 28.95 -10.32
N PHE A 703 -27.81 28.30 -11.03
CA PHE A 703 -26.58 28.92 -11.53
C PHE A 703 -26.83 30.10 -12.49
N ALA A 704 -27.89 30.00 -13.31
CA ALA A 704 -28.32 31.11 -14.17
C ALA A 704 -29.00 32.22 -13.35
N ALA A 705 -29.92 31.86 -12.44
CA ALA A 705 -30.71 32.81 -11.65
C ALA A 705 -29.87 33.61 -10.63
N SER A 706 -28.78 33.03 -10.12
CA SER A 706 -27.85 33.70 -9.22
C SER A 706 -26.94 34.74 -9.90
N GLY A 707 -26.92 34.77 -11.24
CA GLY A 707 -25.98 35.61 -12.02
C GLY A 707 -24.58 35.01 -12.15
N ALA A 708 -24.33 33.83 -11.58
CA ALA A 708 -23.04 33.16 -11.67
C ALA A 708 -22.63 32.82 -13.12
N ALA A 709 -23.59 32.45 -13.98
CA ALA A 709 -23.34 32.22 -15.40
C ALA A 709 -22.77 33.46 -16.13
N GLU A 710 -23.31 34.64 -15.85
CA GLU A 710 -22.84 35.91 -16.43
C GLU A 710 -21.46 36.27 -15.90
N ARG A 711 -21.22 36.06 -14.60
CA ARG A 711 -19.92 36.31 -13.97
C ARG A 711 -18.83 35.40 -14.55
N LEU A 712 -19.11 34.11 -14.74
CA LEU A 712 -18.15 33.16 -15.33
C LEU A 712 -17.82 33.56 -16.78
N ALA A 713 -18.81 33.97 -17.57
CA ALA A 713 -18.58 34.45 -18.93
C ALA A 713 -17.67 35.70 -18.95
N ALA A 714 -17.83 36.61 -17.98
CA ALA A 714 -16.96 37.77 -17.83
C ALA A 714 -15.52 37.39 -17.41
N LEU A 715 -15.37 36.44 -16.48
CA LEU A 715 -14.06 35.94 -16.04
C LEU A 715 -13.29 35.27 -17.19
N ARG A 716 -13.94 34.40 -17.97
CA ARG A 716 -13.32 33.72 -19.13
C ARG A 716 -12.94 34.66 -20.28
N ALA A 717 -13.48 35.88 -20.31
CA ALA A 717 -13.07 36.90 -21.27
C ALA A 717 -11.73 37.57 -20.90
N ASP A 718 -11.29 37.45 -19.64
CA ASP A 718 -9.99 37.91 -19.16
C ASP A 718 -8.93 36.80 -19.34
N PRO A 719 -7.90 37.00 -20.19
CA PRO A 719 -6.84 36.00 -20.38
C PRO A 719 -6.09 35.63 -19.10
N SER A 720 -6.08 36.50 -18.08
CA SER A 720 -5.43 36.20 -16.80
C SER A 720 -6.14 35.13 -15.99
N PHE A 721 -7.44 34.91 -16.21
CA PHE A 721 -8.21 33.85 -15.55
C PHE A 721 -7.70 32.45 -15.93
N GLU A 722 -7.33 32.23 -17.20
CA GLU A 722 -6.75 30.95 -17.62
C GLU A 722 -5.26 30.86 -17.26
N ALA A 723 -4.55 31.99 -17.28
CA ALA A 723 -3.09 32.03 -17.11
C ALA A 723 -2.59 32.02 -15.65
N ASP A 724 -3.38 32.52 -14.69
CA ASP A 724 -2.97 32.71 -13.29
C ASP A 724 -3.92 31.96 -12.33
N PRO A 725 -3.44 30.90 -11.64
CA PRO A 725 -4.23 30.14 -10.68
C PRO A 725 -4.83 30.98 -9.55
N LEU A 726 -4.15 32.05 -9.11
CA LEU A 726 -4.66 32.91 -8.02
C LEU A 726 -5.83 33.77 -8.49
N VAL A 727 -5.73 34.35 -9.69
CA VAL A 727 -6.83 35.10 -10.30
C VAL A 727 -8.03 34.19 -10.55
N ARG A 728 -7.79 32.97 -11.03
CA ARG A 728 -8.82 31.96 -11.23
C ARG A 728 -9.50 31.57 -9.93
N GLY A 729 -8.73 31.27 -8.89
CA GLY A 729 -9.23 30.91 -7.57
C GLY A 729 -10.14 31.99 -6.98
N ALA A 730 -9.70 33.26 -7.02
CA ALA A 730 -10.50 34.39 -6.57
C ALA A 730 -11.80 34.54 -7.38
N GLY A 731 -11.72 34.46 -8.72
CA GLY A 731 -12.90 34.56 -9.57
C GLY A 731 -13.91 33.43 -9.33
N LEU A 732 -13.44 32.21 -9.12
CA LEU A 732 -14.29 31.07 -8.78
C LEU A 732 -14.89 31.17 -7.37
N ALA A 733 -14.20 31.80 -6.42
CA ALA A 733 -14.77 32.09 -5.10
C ALA A 733 -15.98 33.02 -5.19
N GLU A 734 -15.93 34.06 -6.03
CA GLU A 734 -17.08 34.92 -6.29
C GLU A 734 -18.26 34.16 -6.92
N ILE A 735 -17.98 33.18 -7.79
CA ILE A 735 -19.01 32.30 -8.36
C ILE A 735 -19.72 31.49 -7.28
N ARG A 736 -18.95 30.92 -6.34
CA ARG A 736 -19.51 30.15 -5.23
C ARG A 736 -20.35 31.02 -4.31
N GLU A 737 -19.87 32.21 -3.96
CA GLU A 737 -20.62 33.17 -3.13
C GLU A 737 -21.98 33.53 -3.76
N LEU A 738 -22.03 33.75 -5.09
CA LEU A 738 -23.30 34.02 -5.79
C LEU A 738 -24.28 32.83 -5.70
N ILE A 739 -23.78 31.60 -5.80
CA ILE A 739 -24.60 30.38 -5.69
C ILE A 739 -25.10 30.19 -4.25
N GLU A 740 -24.24 30.41 -3.26
CA GLU A 740 -24.50 30.20 -1.83
C GLU A 740 -25.44 31.25 -1.22
N THR A 741 -25.45 32.46 -1.76
CA THR A 741 -26.32 33.55 -1.25
C THR A 741 -27.67 33.65 -1.97
N HIS A 742 -27.82 33.02 -3.14
CA HIS A 742 -29.09 33.00 -3.86
C HIS A 742 -30.06 31.99 -3.22
N PRO A 743 -31.33 32.34 -2.97
CA PRO A 743 -32.30 31.41 -2.40
C PRO A 743 -32.62 30.26 -3.36
N VAL A 744 -32.78 29.04 -2.84
CA VAL A 744 -33.24 27.89 -3.61
C VAL A 744 -34.71 28.11 -4.00
N ASP A 745 -35.13 27.56 -5.15
CA ASP A 745 -36.53 27.61 -5.58
C ASP A 745 -37.47 27.10 -4.45
N PRO A 746 -38.43 27.91 -3.99
CA PRO A 746 -39.24 27.57 -2.83
C PRO A 746 -40.09 26.30 -3.00
N ASP A 747 -40.55 26.01 -4.22
CA ASP A 747 -41.35 24.82 -4.49
C ASP A 747 -40.46 23.56 -4.43
N LEU A 748 -39.25 23.64 -4.97
CA LEU A 748 -38.24 22.57 -4.85
C LEU A 748 -37.83 22.34 -3.40
N LEU A 749 -37.53 23.41 -2.65
CA LEU A 749 -37.11 23.30 -1.26
C LEU A 749 -38.19 22.62 -0.42
N ALA A 750 -39.46 23.03 -0.58
CA ALA A 750 -40.58 22.38 0.09
C ALA A 750 -40.72 20.90 -0.30
N GLU A 751 -40.52 20.56 -1.58
CA GLU A 751 -40.56 19.17 -2.06
C GLU A 751 -39.45 18.31 -1.42
N VAL A 752 -38.21 18.82 -1.34
CA VAL A 752 -37.08 18.13 -0.73
C VAL A 752 -37.28 17.95 0.78
N THR A 753 -37.70 18.99 1.48
CA THR A 753 -37.98 18.94 2.93
C THR A 753 -39.08 17.93 3.23
N GLN A 754 -40.17 17.91 2.45
CA GLN A 754 -41.24 16.93 2.61
C GLN A 754 -40.74 15.51 2.32
N ALA A 755 -39.94 15.32 1.27
CA ALA A 755 -39.36 14.01 0.94
C ALA A 755 -38.46 13.48 2.06
N ILE A 756 -37.68 14.34 2.72
CA ILE A 756 -36.86 13.98 3.88
C ILE A 756 -37.74 13.59 5.06
N ALA A 757 -38.74 14.42 5.41
CA ALA A 757 -39.65 14.14 6.51
C ALA A 757 -40.41 12.80 6.34
N ASP A 758 -40.82 12.48 5.12
CA ASP A 758 -41.55 11.24 4.81
C ASP A 758 -40.65 10.00 4.82
N ARG A 759 -39.38 10.13 4.40
CA ARG A 759 -38.47 9.00 4.18
C ARG A 759 -37.53 8.73 5.36
N PHE A 760 -37.10 9.77 6.06
CA PHE A 760 -36.03 9.74 7.07
C PHE A 760 -36.44 10.46 8.38
N PRO A 761 -37.57 10.09 9.02
CA PRO A 761 -38.07 10.82 10.19
C PRO A 761 -37.10 10.71 11.38
N GLY A 762 -36.60 11.85 11.86
CA GLY A 762 -35.74 11.93 13.05
C GLY A 762 -34.34 11.34 12.85
N VAL A 763 -33.87 11.22 11.61
CA VAL A 763 -32.55 10.68 11.27
C VAL A 763 -31.74 11.77 10.59
N ARG A 764 -30.47 11.94 11.00
CA ARG A 764 -29.52 12.81 10.32
C ARG A 764 -29.43 12.43 8.84
N VAL A 765 -29.40 13.39 7.93
CA VAL A 765 -29.43 13.14 6.48
C VAL A 765 -28.11 13.55 5.84
N ARG A 766 -27.61 12.75 4.90
CA ARG A 766 -26.44 13.08 4.09
C ARG A 766 -26.87 13.56 2.70
N PHE A 767 -26.27 14.66 2.28
CA PHE A 767 -26.36 15.23 0.95
C PHE A 767 -25.01 15.06 0.26
N ARG A 768 -24.99 14.38 -0.89
CA ARG A 768 -23.78 14.09 -1.65
C ARG A 768 -23.87 14.67 -3.06
N SER A 769 -22.78 15.28 -3.51
CA SER A 769 -22.61 15.72 -4.90
C SER A 769 -22.67 14.56 -5.87
N SER A 770 -23.44 14.72 -6.95
CA SER A 770 -23.49 13.77 -8.07
C SER A 770 -23.54 14.53 -9.39
N SER A 771 -22.39 14.79 -9.99
CA SER A 771 -22.31 15.50 -11.26
C SER A 771 -22.50 14.57 -12.47
N ASN A 772 -22.90 15.15 -13.61
CA ASN A 772 -22.97 14.43 -14.90
C ASN A 772 -21.59 14.15 -15.53
N VAL A 773 -20.50 14.54 -14.86
CA VAL A 773 -19.13 14.40 -15.34
C VAL A 773 -18.29 13.37 -14.59
N GLU A 774 -18.70 12.97 -13.38
CA GLU A 774 -17.92 12.11 -12.47
C GLU A 774 -17.50 10.74 -13.04
N ASP A 775 -18.20 10.25 -14.07
CA ASP A 775 -18.00 8.94 -14.71
C ASP A 775 -17.79 9.04 -16.24
N LEU A 776 -17.24 10.16 -16.73
CA LEU A 776 -16.82 10.26 -18.13
C LEU A 776 -15.60 9.37 -18.38
N GLY A 777 -15.55 8.69 -19.52
CA GLY A 777 -14.41 7.82 -19.87
C GLY A 777 -13.09 8.59 -19.80
N GLY A 778 -12.20 8.18 -18.88
CA GLY A 778 -10.90 8.82 -18.64
C GLY A 778 -10.88 9.95 -17.61
N PHE A 779 -12.01 10.35 -17.02
CA PHE A 779 -12.08 11.35 -15.95
C PHE A 779 -12.72 10.74 -14.71
N ASN A 780 -12.06 10.83 -13.55
CA ASN A 780 -12.66 10.51 -12.26
C ASN A 780 -12.92 11.79 -11.48
N GLY A 781 -14.11 11.91 -10.87
CA GLY A 781 -14.44 13.06 -10.02
C GLY A 781 -14.19 12.81 -8.52
N ALA A 782 -13.26 11.92 -8.18
CA ALA A 782 -12.99 11.55 -6.79
C ALA A 782 -12.43 12.75 -6.02
N GLY A 783 -13.01 13.07 -4.86
CA GLY A 783 -12.54 14.16 -3.99
C GLY A 783 -12.77 15.60 -4.51
N LEU A 784 -13.35 15.79 -5.71
CA LEU A 784 -13.46 17.15 -6.29
C LEU A 784 -14.57 18.01 -5.69
N TYR A 785 -15.66 17.36 -5.25
CA TYR A 785 -16.91 18.00 -4.89
C TYR A 785 -17.28 17.70 -3.43
N ASP A 786 -18.05 18.60 -2.85
CA ASP A 786 -18.32 18.57 -1.42
C ASP A 786 -19.52 17.65 -1.12
N SER A 787 -19.60 17.21 0.14
CA SER A 787 -20.73 16.49 0.71
C SER A 787 -20.97 17.03 2.12
N THR A 788 -22.21 17.02 2.60
CA THR A 788 -22.54 17.56 3.92
C THR A 788 -23.64 16.74 4.61
N GLY A 789 -23.74 16.87 5.93
CA GLY A 789 -24.84 16.33 6.73
C GLY A 789 -25.77 17.45 7.20
N VAL A 790 -27.02 17.11 7.48
CA VAL A 790 -27.98 18.00 8.17
C VAL A 790 -28.61 17.20 9.30
N ASP A 791 -28.54 17.76 10.51
CA ASP A 791 -29.08 17.15 11.71
C ASP A 791 -30.60 17.36 11.83
N PRO A 792 -31.34 16.44 12.48
CA PRO A 792 -32.81 16.49 12.53
C PRO A 792 -33.36 17.79 13.13
N ASP A 793 -32.62 18.40 14.05
CA ASP A 793 -33.00 19.62 14.75
C ASP A 793 -32.65 20.91 13.97
N GLU A 794 -31.92 20.80 12.86
CA GLU A 794 -31.45 21.90 12.02
C GLU A 794 -32.07 21.90 10.60
N LEU A 795 -33.10 21.07 10.37
CA LEU A 795 -33.63 20.80 9.03
C LEU A 795 -34.18 22.06 8.31
N ASP A 796 -34.73 23.03 9.03
CA ASP A 796 -35.42 24.17 8.42
C ASP A 796 -34.47 25.10 7.63
N ASP A 797 -33.29 25.42 8.19
CA ASP A 797 -32.27 26.25 7.52
C ASP A 797 -31.16 25.39 6.87
N GLY A 798 -30.83 24.22 7.46
CA GLY A 798 -29.71 23.38 7.03
C GLY A 798 -29.91 22.67 5.68
N ILE A 799 -31.14 22.39 5.26
CA ILE A 799 -31.40 21.76 3.94
C ILE A 799 -31.04 22.70 2.79
N GLU A 800 -31.42 23.98 2.90
CA GLU A 800 -31.17 24.95 1.84
C GLU A 800 -29.65 25.19 1.69
N ASP A 801 -28.96 25.39 2.81
CA ASP A 801 -27.51 25.55 2.86
C ASP A 801 -26.78 24.33 2.28
N ALA A 802 -27.24 23.12 2.61
CA ALA A 802 -26.66 21.89 2.07
C ALA A 802 -26.77 21.79 0.54
N ILE A 803 -27.94 22.11 -0.03
CA ILE A 803 -28.15 22.12 -1.48
C ILE A 803 -27.23 23.14 -2.16
N ARG A 804 -27.17 24.36 -1.61
CA ARG A 804 -26.35 25.45 -2.16
C ARG A 804 -24.86 25.13 -2.11
N LYS A 805 -24.36 24.62 -0.98
CA LYS A 805 -22.96 24.19 -0.82
C LYS A 805 -22.58 23.14 -1.86
N ILE A 806 -23.44 22.15 -2.10
CA ILE A 806 -23.20 21.12 -3.11
C ILE A 806 -23.17 21.69 -4.53
N TRP A 807 -24.10 22.57 -4.88
CA TRP A 807 -24.11 23.22 -6.19
C TRP A 807 -22.90 24.14 -6.39
N ALA A 808 -22.49 24.87 -5.35
CA ALA A 808 -21.31 25.73 -5.37
C ALA A 808 -20.02 24.92 -5.56
N SER A 809 -19.94 23.72 -4.97
CA SER A 809 -18.75 22.85 -5.06
C SER A 809 -18.36 22.45 -6.48
N LEU A 810 -19.29 22.51 -7.45
CA LEU A 810 -18.99 22.33 -8.88
C LEU A 810 -17.91 23.31 -9.36
N TRP A 811 -17.80 24.47 -8.72
CA TRP A 811 -16.88 25.57 -9.01
C TRP A 811 -15.76 25.72 -7.98
N ASN A 812 -15.45 24.66 -7.23
CA ASN A 812 -14.19 24.59 -6.50
C ASN A 812 -13.02 24.72 -7.49
N LEU A 813 -11.94 25.42 -7.11
CA LEU A 813 -10.78 25.63 -7.99
C LEU A 813 -10.24 24.30 -8.50
N ARG A 814 -10.09 23.30 -7.62
CA ARG A 814 -9.69 21.93 -7.96
C ARG A 814 -10.58 21.30 -9.04
N ALA A 815 -11.90 21.44 -8.88
CA ALA A 815 -12.85 20.80 -9.77
C ALA A 815 -12.82 21.46 -11.16
N TYR A 816 -12.66 22.79 -11.20
CA TYR A 816 -12.48 23.54 -12.43
C TYR A 816 -11.20 23.13 -13.17
N ASP A 817 -10.06 23.14 -12.46
CA ASP A 817 -8.74 22.86 -13.02
C ASP A 817 -8.63 21.42 -13.52
N GLU A 818 -9.19 20.45 -12.79
CA GLU A 818 -9.26 19.06 -13.25
C GLU A 818 -10.06 18.93 -14.53
N ARG A 819 -11.28 19.50 -14.59
CA ARG A 819 -12.08 19.45 -15.81
C ARG A 819 -11.37 20.13 -16.98
N ALA A 820 -10.67 21.24 -16.74
CA ALA A 820 -9.87 21.91 -17.75
C ALA A 820 -8.71 21.03 -18.23
N TYR A 821 -8.02 20.33 -17.32
CA TYR A 821 -6.93 19.40 -17.63
C TYR A 821 -7.40 18.25 -18.52
N TYR A 822 -8.60 17.71 -18.31
CA TYR A 822 -9.18 16.67 -19.18
C TYR A 822 -9.94 17.22 -20.39
N HIS A 823 -9.82 18.52 -20.68
CA HIS A 823 -10.48 19.19 -21.81
C HIS A 823 -12.02 19.01 -21.80
N ILE A 824 -12.64 19.00 -20.62
CA ILE A 824 -14.09 18.88 -20.46
C ILE A 824 -14.75 20.24 -20.72
N ASP A 825 -15.84 20.23 -21.48
CA ASP A 825 -16.63 21.42 -21.74
C ASP A 825 -17.33 21.92 -20.46
N GLN A 826 -16.85 23.06 -19.96
CA GLN A 826 -17.36 23.71 -18.74
C GLN A 826 -18.79 24.29 -18.90
N THR A 827 -19.39 24.26 -20.10
CA THR A 827 -20.72 24.82 -20.37
C THR A 827 -21.86 23.80 -20.31
N ALA A 828 -21.55 22.50 -20.31
CA ALA A 828 -22.52 21.41 -20.28
C ALA A 828 -22.46 20.63 -18.95
N LEU A 829 -22.21 21.35 -17.85
CA LEU A 829 -22.09 20.80 -16.50
C LEU A 829 -23.40 20.91 -15.73
N GLY A 830 -23.67 19.92 -14.89
CA GLY A 830 -24.76 19.94 -13.93
C GLY A 830 -24.44 19.14 -12.68
N MET A 831 -24.97 19.57 -11.54
CA MET A 831 -24.79 18.94 -10.24
C MET A 831 -26.14 18.47 -9.70
N ALA A 832 -26.34 17.16 -9.62
CA ALA A 832 -27.45 16.59 -8.88
C ALA A 832 -27.05 16.42 -7.41
N VAL A 833 -28.06 16.25 -6.56
CA VAL A 833 -27.86 16.02 -5.12
C VAL A 833 -28.42 14.65 -4.74
N LEU A 834 -27.56 13.74 -4.33
CA LEU A 834 -27.92 12.44 -3.77
C LEU A 834 -28.24 12.60 -2.28
N VAL A 835 -29.44 12.19 -1.87
CA VAL A 835 -29.91 12.31 -0.49
C VAL A 835 -30.24 10.92 0.07
N HIS A 836 -29.63 10.59 1.21
CA HIS A 836 -29.84 9.32 1.92
C HIS A 836 -29.62 9.52 3.43
N PRO A 837 -30.10 8.61 4.31
CA PRO A 837 -29.90 8.78 5.74
C PRO A 837 -28.42 8.60 6.10
N ALA A 838 -27.97 9.33 7.12
CA ALA A 838 -26.68 9.10 7.75
C ALA A 838 -26.73 7.80 8.57
N TYR A 839 -25.56 7.23 8.81
CA TYR A 839 -25.40 5.98 9.55
C TYR A 839 -24.39 6.20 10.66
N PRO A 840 -24.84 6.65 11.85
CA PRO A 840 -23.98 6.74 13.02
C PRO A 840 -23.68 5.34 13.58
N SER A 841 -22.66 5.26 14.42
CA SER A 841 -22.28 4.07 15.20
C SER A 841 -21.78 2.90 14.35
N GLU A 842 -20.76 3.22 13.55
CA GLU A 842 -20.03 2.25 12.73
C GLU A 842 -19.20 1.33 13.62
N ARG A 843 -19.27 0.01 13.42
CA ARG A 843 -18.36 -0.93 14.10
C ARG A 843 -17.10 -1.20 13.29
N ALA A 844 -17.20 -1.01 11.98
CA ALA A 844 -16.09 -0.96 11.05
C ALA A 844 -16.57 -0.30 9.75
N ASN A 845 -15.65 0.33 9.04
CA ASN A 845 -15.89 0.90 7.72
C ASN A 845 -14.76 0.51 6.77
N GLY A 846 -14.99 0.60 5.46
CA GLY A 846 -13.99 0.16 4.50
C GLY A 846 -14.30 0.42 3.04
N VAL A 847 -13.27 0.17 2.23
CA VAL A 847 -13.30 0.19 0.77
C VAL A 847 -12.83 -1.16 0.25
N ALA A 848 -13.52 -1.71 -0.75
CA ALA A 848 -13.15 -2.98 -1.35
C ALA A 848 -13.15 -2.90 -2.87
N ILE A 849 -12.11 -3.46 -3.49
CA ILE A 849 -11.93 -3.52 -4.94
C ILE A 849 -12.11 -4.96 -5.39
N SER A 850 -12.96 -5.18 -6.41
CA SER A 850 -13.28 -6.51 -6.95
C SER A 850 -12.14 -7.15 -7.75
N ARG A 851 -10.89 -6.76 -7.46
CA ARG A 851 -9.66 -7.18 -8.08
C ARG A 851 -8.45 -6.79 -7.21
N ASN A 852 -7.34 -7.53 -7.29
CA ASN A 852 -6.12 -7.23 -6.56
C ASN A 852 -5.44 -5.97 -7.10
N ILE A 853 -5.27 -4.95 -6.26
CA ILE A 853 -4.68 -3.66 -6.66
C ILE A 853 -3.15 -3.69 -6.83
N PHE A 854 -2.48 -4.67 -6.22
CA PHE A 854 -1.03 -4.84 -6.30
C PHE A 854 -0.63 -5.74 -7.47
N ALA A 855 -1.46 -6.72 -7.80
CA ALA A 855 -1.26 -7.61 -8.94
C ALA A 855 -2.58 -7.78 -9.71
N PRO A 856 -2.93 -6.83 -10.60
CA PRO A 856 -4.19 -6.85 -11.34
C PRO A 856 -4.36 -8.10 -12.22
N SER A 857 -3.28 -8.80 -12.56
CA SER A 857 -3.36 -10.10 -13.23
C SER A 857 -4.03 -11.19 -12.39
N GLU A 858 -4.06 -11.06 -11.05
CA GLU A 858 -4.72 -11.97 -10.12
C GLU A 858 -6.21 -11.60 -9.93
N GLY A 859 -6.99 -11.64 -11.02
CA GLY A 859 -8.41 -11.22 -11.02
C GLY A 859 -9.34 -11.93 -10.05
N TYR A 860 -8.94 -13.10 -9.59
CA TYR A 860 -9.67 -13.91 -8.63
C TYR A 860 -9.43 -13.49 -7.16
N LYS A 861 -8.51 -12.56 -6.91
CA LYS A 861 -8.25 -12.00 -5.58
C LYS A 861 -8.84 -10.59 -5.49
N TYR A 862 -9.41 -10.27 -4.34
CA TYR A 862 -10.00 -8.96 -4.03
C TYR A 862 -9.15 -8.23 -3.01
N TYR A 863 -9.11 -6.91 -3.12
CA TYR A 863 -8.49 -6.05 -2.14
C TYR A 863 -9.54 -5.46 -1.22
N ILE A 864 -9.33 -5.50 0.09
CA ILE A 864 -10.22 -4.93 1.10
C ILE A 864 -9.37 -4.08 2.04
N ASN A 865 -9.72 -2.81 2.21
CA ASN A 865 -9.16 -1.95 3.22
C ASN A 865 -10.26 -1.63 4.25
N ALA A 866 -9.99 -1.87 5.54
CA ALA A 866 -10.96 -1.69 6.60
C ALA A 866 -10.35 -1.01 7.84
N GLN A 867 -11.19 -0.26 8.55
CA GLN A 867 -10.85 0.37 9.83
C GLN A 867 -11.97 0.14 10.85
N ILE A 868 -11.60 0.08 12.12
CA ILE A 868 -12.55 0.00 13.23
C ILE A 868 -13.30 1.34 13.36
N GLY A 869 -14.57 1.27 13.75
CA GLY A 869 -15.32 2.48 14.04
C GLY A 869 -15.57 3.39 12.84
N GLU A 870 -15.66 4.68 13.14
CA GLU A 870 -15.80 5.79 12.20
C GLU A 870 -14.45 6.34 11.70
N ALA A 871 -13.33 5.81 12.20
CA ALA A 871 -12.00 6.25 11.78
C ALA A 871 -11.79 6.09 10.26
N LEU A 872 -11.20 7.11 9.65
CA LEU A 872 -11.02 7.18 8.20
C LEU A 872 -10.13 6.04 7.67
N VAL A 873 -10.59 5.39 6.59
CA VAL A 873 -9.87 4.29 5.93
C VAL A 873 -8.94 4.79 4.84
N THR A 874 -9.42 5.71 4.01
CA THR A 874 -8.69 6.22 2.83
C THR A 874 -7.75 7.37 3.19
N ASN A 875 -7.98 8.05 4.30
CA ASN A 875 -7.14 9.13 4.79
C ASN A 875 -6.99 9.03 6.32
N PRO A 876 -6.31 7.99 6.84
CA PRO A 876 -6.18 7.81 8.27
C PRO A 876 -5.35 8.94 8.89
N ALA A 877 -5.64 9.29 10.14
CA ALA A 877 -4.87 10.25 10.90
C ALA A 877 -3.37 9.87 10.95
N PRO A 878 -2.44 10.84 11.11
CA PRO A 878 -1.02 10.56 11.19
C PRO A 878 -0.68 9.47 12.23
N GLY A 879 -0.02 8.40 11.78
CA GLY A 879 0.38 7.27 12.64
C GLY A 879 -0.68 6.20 12.83
N VAL A 880 -1.87 6.43 12.30
CA VAL A 880 -2.93 5.42 12.24
C VAL A 880 -2.76 4.56 11.00
N THR A 881 -2.63 3.24 11.21
CA THR A 881 -2.67 2.26 10.12
C THR A 881 -4.04 1.58 10.09
N SER A 882 -4.41 1.02 8.95
CA SER A 882 -5.67 0.28 8.74
C SER A 882 -5.39 -1.16 8.31
N ASP A 883 -6.39 -2.04 8.43
CA ASP A 883 -6.28 -3.39 7.88
C ASP A 883 -6.32 -3.30 6.35
N GLN A 884 -5.28 -3.80 5.69
CA GLN A 884 -5.24 -3.95 4.23
C GLN A 884 -5.11 -5.42 3.90
N ILE A 885 -6.07 -5.94 3.14
CA ILE A 885 -6.31 -7.36 2.96
C ILE A 885 -6.33 -7.68 1.47
N VAL A 886 -5.63 -8.74 1.08
CA VAL A 886 -5.82 -9.42 -0.21
C VAL A 886 -6.47 -10.77 0.09
N TYR A 887 -7.60 -11.06 -0.55
CA TYR A 887 -8.40 -12.25 -0.27
C TYR A 887 -8.85 -12.96 -1.55
N ALA A 888 -8.67 -14.28 -1.64
CA ALA A 888 -9.23 -15.10 -2.71
C ALA A 888 -10.48 -15.86 -2.23
N PRO A 889 -11.68 -15.58 -2.75
CA PRO A 889 -12.90 -16.28 -2.37
C PRO A 889 -12.82 -17.77 -2.71
N GLY A 890 -13.29 -18.63 -1.80
CA GLY A 890 -13.44 -20.08 -2.04
C GLY A 890 -12.14 -20.90 -1.98
N ARG A 891 -11.01 -20.28 -1.65
CA ARG A 891 -9.73 -20.97 -1.43
C ARG A 891 -9.33 -20.86 0.04
N PRO A 892 -9.17 -21.98 0.77
CA PRO A 892 -8.60 -21.94 2.12
C PRO A 892 -7.20 -21.28 2.06
N SER A 893 -6.82 -20.52 3.08
CA SER A 893 -5.49 -19.88 3.27
C SER A 893 -5.07 -18.71 2.36
N ASP A 894 -5.92 -18.20 1.46
CA ASP A 894 -5.57 -17.04 0.62
C ASP A 894 -5.98 -15.68 1.24
N LEU A 895 -5.94 -15.57 2.59
CA LEU A 895 -6.19 -14.31 3.31
C LEU A 895 -4.85 -13.70 3.76
N VAL A 896 -4.42 -12.64 3.08
CA VAL A 896 -3.13 -11.98 3.33
C VAL A 896 -3.36 -10.57 3.83
N TYR A 897 -2.75 -10.23 4.97
CA TYR A 897 -2.71 -8.85 5.47
C TYR A 897 -1.44 -8.16 5.00
N GLN A 898 -1.60 -7.02 4.33
CA GLN A 898 -0.51 -6.10 3.94
C GLN A 898 -0.20 -5.11 5.08
N SER A 899 -1.20 -4.76 5.88
CA SER A 899 -1.04 -3.97 7.10
C SER A 899 -2.14 -4.33 8.09
N ARG A 900 -1.92 -3.98 9.37
CA ARG A 900 -2.90 -4.13 10.45
C ARG A 900 -3.29 -2.77 11.01
N SER A 901 -4.51 -2.66 11.52
CA SER A 901 -4.95 -1.46 12.22
C SER A 901 -4.17 -1.23 13.51
N SER A 902 -3.66 -0.01 13.70
CA SER A 902 -3.01 0.39 14.96
C SER A 902 -4.03 0.67 16.06
N LEU A 903 -5.26 1.06 15.72
CA LEU A 903 -6.34 1.33 16.67
C LEU A 903 -6.84 0.06 17.39
N THR A 904 -6.62 -1.12 16.79
CA THR A 904 -6.96 -2.42 17.39
C THR A 904 -5.77 -3.09 18.08
N GLY A 905 -4.63 -2.41 18.18
CA GLY A 905 -3.37 -3.03 18.65
C GLY A 905 -2.89 -4.17 17.74
N GLY A 906 -3.24 -4.14 16.46
CA GLY A 906 -2.90 -5.17 15.48
C GLY A 906 -3.91 -6.33 15.35
N ALA A 907 -4.98 -6.34 16.14
CA ALA A 907 -6.03 -7.34 16.00
C ALA A 907 -6.87 -7.12 14.71
N PRO A 908 -7.40 -8.18 14.07
CA PRO A 908 -8.25 -8.04 12.89
C PRO A 908 -9.48 -7.16 13.13
N VAL A 909 -9.69 -6.17 12.25
CA VAL A 909 -10.90 -5.32 12.23
C VAL A 909 -12.12 -6.13 11.76
N LEU A 910 -11.91 -7.02 10.79
CA LEU A 910 -12.93 -7.86 10.19
C LEU A 910 -12.72 -9.33 10.56
N THR A 911 -13.81 -10.06 10.76
CA THR A 911 -13.78 -11.52 10.85
C THR A 911 -13.65 -12.16 9.47
N GLU A 912 -13.17 -13.41 9.38
CA GLU A 912 -13.10 -14.13 8.11
C GLU A 912 -14.47 -14.28 7.42
N THR A 913 -15.54 -14.46 8.21
CA THR A 913 -16.91 -14.52 7.68
C THR A 913 -17.32 -13.18 7.05
N GLU A 914 -17.02 -12.07 7.72
CA GLU A 914 -17.31 -10.73 7.18
C GLU A 914 -16.54 -10.46 5.89
N ILE A 915 -15.27 -10.87 5.83
CA ILE A 915 -14.44 -10.78 4.62
C ILE A 915 -15.07 -11.60 3.48
N ALA A 916 -15.56 -12.80 3.76
CA ALA A 916 -16.25 -13.64 2.79
C ALA A 916 -17.58 -13.02 2.31
N ASP A 917 -18.37 -12.43 3.21
CA ASP A 917 -19.65 -11.78 2.88
C ASP A 917 -19.46 -10.51 2.04
N ILE A 918 -18.45 -9.71 2.37
CA ILE A 918 -18.02 -8.55 1.57
C ILE A 918 -17.59 -9.02 0.18
N SER A 919 -16.73 -10.04 0.10
CA SER A 919 -16.22 -10.58 -1.15
C SER A 919 -17.33 -11.17 -2.04
N CYS A 920 -18.31 -11.83 -1.43
CA CYS A 920 -19.48 -12.34 -2.12
C CYS A 920 -20.32 -11.19 -2.73
N SER A 921 -20.57 -10.14 -1.93
CA SER A 921 -21.29 -8.95 -2.40
C SER A 921 -20.53 -8.24 -3.52
N LEU A 922 -19.21 -8.16 -3.39
CA LEU A 922 -18.30 -7.57 -4.37
C LEU A 922 -18.29 -8.35 -5.70
N TYR A 923 -18.34 -9.68 -5.66
CA TYR A 923 -18.54 -10.52 -6.85
C TYR A 923 -19.89 -10.26 -7.53
N ALA A 924 -20.98 -10.15 -6.75
CA ALA A 924 -22.30 -9.84 -7.29
C ALA A 924 -22.34 -8.46 -7.96
N ILE A 925 -21.75 -7.45 -7.32
CA ILE A 925 -21.62 -6.09 -7.85
C ILE A 925 -20.77 -6.10 -9.13
N HIS A 926 -19.60 -6.75 -9.11
CA HIS A 926 -18.70 -6.85 -10.27
C HIS A 926 -19.45 -7.38 -11.51
N ASN A 927 -20.12 -8.53 -11.38
CA ASN A 927 -20.78 -9.16 -12.53
C ASN A 927 -21.96 -8.35 -13.04
N HIS A 928 -22.74 -7.76 -12.13
CA HIS A 928 -23.88 -6.91 -12.50
C HIS A 928 -23.43 -5.69 -13.29
N TYR A 929 -22.42 -4.97 -12.80
CA TYR A 929 -21.92 -3.76 -13.44
C TYR A 929 -21.12 -4.05 -14.71
N ARG A 930 -20.35 -5.14 -14.77
CA ARG A 930 -19.62 -5.53 -15.99
C ARG A 930 -20.57 -5.69 -17.17
N ALA A 931 -21.71 -6.35 -16.96
CA ALA A 931 -22.72 -6.53 -17.99
C ALA A 931 -23.34 -5.20 -18.50
N LEU A 932 -23.31 -4.14 -17.70
CA LEU A 932 -23.87 -2.83 -18.03
C LEU A 932 -22.83 -1.88 -18.64
N LEU A 933 -21.63 -1.86 -18.07
CA LEU A 933 -20.60 -0.88 -18.38
C LEU A 933 -19.54 -1.38 -19.37
N ASP A 934 -19.31 -2.69 -19.42
CA ASP A 934 -18.42 -3.34 -20.38
C ASP A 934 -19.09 -4.59 -21.00
N PRO A 935 -20.21 -4.41 -21.72
CA PRO A 935 -20.96 -5.53 -22.31
C PRO A 935 -20.17 -6.28 -23.41
N ALA A 936 -19.15 -5.64 -23.97
CA ALA A 936 -18.27 -6.23 -24.98
C ALA A 936 -17.09 -7.01 -24.36
N GLY A 937 -16.80 -6.81 -23.06
CA GLY A 937 -15.67 -7.43 -22.38
C GLY A 937 -14.31 -6.89 -22.84
N GLU A 938 -14.27 -5.64 -23.31
CA GLU A 938 -13.05 -5.00 -23.82
C GLU A 938 -12.11 -4.61 -22.69
N ASN A 939 -12.64 -4.32 -21.50
CA ASN A 939 -11.84 -4.03 -20.31
C ASN A 939 -11.50 -5.33 -19.59
N THR A 940 -10.38 -5.95 -19.95
CA THR A 940 -9.99 -7.23 -19.35
C THR A 940 -9.61 -7.06 -17.86
N TRP A 941 -9.15 -5.88 -17.42
CA TRP A 941 -8.98 -5.55 -16.00
C TRP A 941 -10.19 -4.85 -15.38
N PHE A 942 -11.41 -5.14 -15.84
CA PHE A 942 -12.63 -4.59 -15.23
C PHE A 942 -12.65 -4.87 -13.71
N ALA A 943 -12.90 -3.82 -12.94
CA ALA A 943 -13.02 -3.89 -11.49
C ALA A 943 -14.01 -2.83 -11.00
N MET A 944 -14.57 -3.10 -9.83
CA MET A 944 -15.50 -2.23 -9.11
C MET A 944 -14.89 -1.88 -7.76
N ASP A 945 -15.00 -0.61 -7.41
CA ASP A 945 -14.69 -0.01 -6.11
C ASP A 945 -16.00 0.16 -5.34
N ILE A 946 -16.09 -0.42 -4.15
CA ILE A 946 -17.24 -0.29 -3.26
C ILE A 946 -16.82 0.29 -1.92
N GLU A 947 -17.67 1.14 -1.37
CA GLU A 947 -17.56 1.58 0.02
C GLU A 947 -18.59 0.81 0.86
N PHE A 948 -18.17 0.29 2.02
CA PHE A 948 -19.02 -0.49 2.92
C PHE A 948 -18.90 -0.05 4.38
N LYS A 949 -19.91 -0.38 5.17
CA LYS A 949 -19.96 -0.20 6.63
C LYS A 949 -20.49 -1.47 7.31
N LEU A 950 -20.06 -1.73 8.53
CA LEU A 950 -20.65 -2.71 9.45
C LEU A 950 -21.37 -1.96 10.57
N LEU A 951 -22.70 -1.97 10.56
CA LEU A 951 -23.51 -1.14 11.45
C LEU A 951 -23.94 -1.86 12.72
N GLY A 952 -23.85 -1.13 13.84
CA GLY A 952 -24.41 -1.52 15.13
C GLY A 952 -23.85 -2.84 15.71
N PRO A 953 -24.37 -3.30 16.86
CA PRO A 953 -23.85 -4.49 17.56
C PRO A 953 -23.94 -5.79 16.74
N SER A 954 -24.88 -5.86 15.79
CA SER A 954 -25.02 -7.01 14.89
C SER A 954 -24.03 -7.00 13.72
N ARG A 955 -23.24 -5.92 13.55
CA ARG A 955 -22.28 -5.73 12.46
C ARG A 955 -22.90 -6.00 11.08
N GLN A 956 -24.06 -5.38 10.83
CA GLN A 956 -24.77 -5.57 9.57
C GLN A 956 -24.01 -4.92 8.42
N LEU A 957 -23.76 -5.68 7.35
CA LEU A 957 -23.10 -5.17 6.14
C LEU A 957 -24.02 -4.22 5.34
N LEU A 958 -23.55 -2.99 5.15
CA LEU A 958 -24.19 -1.97 4.33
C LEU A 958 -23.24 -1.55 3.20
N ILE A 959 -23.68 -1.62 1.95
CA ILE A 959 -22.95 -1.09 0.79
C ILE A 959 -23.47 0.32 0.50
N LYS A 960 -22.63 1.34 0.68
CA LYS A 960 -23.01 2.76 0.55
C LYS A 960 -22.71 3.35 -0.83
N GLN A 961 -21.84 2.72 -1.60
CA GLN A 961 -21.43 3.19 -2.93
C GLN A 961 -20.82 2.04 -3.74
N ALA A 962 -20.96 2.11 -5.06
CA ALA A 962 -20.19 1.32 -6.01
C ALA A 962 -19.84 2.19 -7.23
N ARG A 963 -18.63 2.01 -7.78
CA ARG A 963 -18.17 2.67 -9.01
C ARG A 963 -17.12 1.84 -9.75
N PRO A 964 -16.90 2.04 -11.06
CA PRO A 964 -15.77 1.43 -11.76
C PRO A 964 -14.44 1.84 -11.13
N TYR A 965 -13.53 0.87 -11.03
CA TYR A 965 -12.16 1.11 -10.62
C TYR A 965 -11.24 1.14 -11.83
N SER A 966 -10.35 2.14 -11.92
CA SER A 966 -9.35 2.25 -12.97
C SER A 966 -7.96 1.95 -12.43
N PHE A 967 -7.23 1.08 -13.14
CA PHE A 967 -5.83 0.77 -12.83
C PHE A 967 -4.84 1.80 -13.41
N GLY A 968 -5.30 2.78 -14.19
CA GLY A 968 -4.47 3.81 -14.82
C GLY A 968 -3.56 3.30 -15.95
N ARG A 969 -3.64 2.01 -16.30
CA ARG A 969 -2.92 1.37 -17.42
C ARG A 969 -3.78 0.25 -18.00
N GLU A 970 -3.52 -0.07 -19.27
CA GLU A 970 -4.20 -1.17 -19.94
C GLU A 970 -3.46 -2.51 -19.72
N PRO A 971 -4.21 -3.62 -19.66
CA PRO A 971 -3.65 -4.96 -19.67
C PRO A 971 -2.86 -5.25 -20.96
N PRO A 972 -1.90 -6.20 -20.94
CA PRO A 972 -1.31 -6.74 -22.16
C PRO A 972 -2.40 -7.25 -23.11
N SER A 973 -2.20 -7.06 -24.43
CA SER A 973 -3.21 -7.34 -25.46
C SER A 973 -3.67 -8.79 -25.56
N ASP A 974 -2.92 -9.72 -24.96
CA ASP A 974 -3.15 -11.17 -24.93
C ASP A 974 -3.63 -11.69 -23.56
N TRP A 975 -3.92 -10.79 -22.61
CA TRP A 975 -4.29 -11.17 -21.26
C TRP A 975 -5.81 -11.45 -21.14
N CYS A 976 -6.16 -12.61 -20.55
CA CYS A 976 -7.53 -13.02 -20.22
C CYS A 976 -7.61 -13.55 -18.78
N ASP A 977 -8.72 -13.22 -18.10
CA ASP A 977 -8.98 -13.59 -16.70
C ASP A 977 -8.86 -15.10 -16.44
N PHE A 978 -8.49 -15.44 -15.20
CA PHE A 978 -8.36 -16.82 -14.70
C PHE A 978 -9.68 -17.58 -14.51
N LEU A 979 -10.82 -17.04 -14.95
CA LEU A 979 -12.15 -17.65 -14.78
C LEU A 979 -13.02 -17.41 -16.02
#